data_AF-A0A965YPF2-F1
#
_entry.id   AF-A0A965YPF2-F1
#
_cell.length_a   1.000
_cell.length_b   1.000
_cell.length_c   1.000
_cell.angle_alpha   90.00
_cell.angle_beta   90.00
_cell.angle_gamma   90.00
#
_symmetry.space_group_name_H-M   'P 1'
#
loop_
_entity.id
_entity.type
_entity.pdbx_description
1 polymer ?
#
loop_
_entity_poly.entity_id
_entity_poly.type
_entity_poly.pdbx_seq_one_letter_code
_entity_poly.pdbx_strand_id
1 'polypeptide(L)'
;MKYLKKLTLTKILMALLILCFIGTCLVIFKGTEANVHSDTATAVLLAKEQLRTGQWFSSSWNYGQDIWVLSLNLIVLPFLAVLKDMVLSRELAVVVQTVIILVLMYQFVKRIASKEAGLLAAVAAVVPISAAVTEYYFYQATYNSQGLEMLVAFLLLYPLLAKECSKNKKILYNILLVLWMINLNSNGPRYLAVLIVPLLCALALYVLIETKFDFIRCFKDYKKYIFEILVICGGTVLGLGVYVFLCGHLNYMPGQVEMSFVSAEDASKRVLAVLASYFKLYGAAGINGILTIRGMIIFLKFVYMVISCVIAPIMLAKNYSKLTSGFQKIFLLFTGVVEVIILYLLVFGSLSGNERYIIVLYFCGIIMLALFYQQFIRKNINLAYLAVVCFFVPLTLGTYITWTAYPTINTQPGVSSREAFTGFLEEHDLHFGYTEYWLAYSNTMLSNGKYELNAVMQSYIKPQLWLNASEHYTSDYYDGRTFIMIPTESLYRVQKPLMDAVKEQYVFESYTVLVYDHNILYDESISTPFPKADGESVIYTLNTPGMYQEVNNDKFIQTEDGSFQSDGQSACIAAGPTVDLEPGTYTIEIELSVQDSILDIAGRASLAGNTGGKMIQEVDIMKDDTHIVMENIKVDEVYHFAEVRVTSLQGTLMNVKQIKVTKNEG
;
A
#
# COMPACT_ATOMS: atom_id res chain seq x y z
N MET A 1 24.44 2.06 46.81
CA MET A 1 24.13 3.46 46.42
C MET A 1 25.26 4.25 45.72
N LYS A 2 26.56 3.93 45.87
CA LYS A 2 27.66 4.67 45.21
C LYS A 2 27.71 4.49 43.66
N TYR A 3 27.23 3.37 43.14
CA TYR A 3 27.19 3.09 41.69
C TYR A 3 26.03 3.76 40.93
N LEU A 4 24.90 4.02 41.60
CA LEU A 4 23.73 4.70 41.01
C LEU A 4 23.97 6.19 40.70
N LYS A 5 24.97 6.84 41.31
CA LYS A 5 25.33 8.24 41.01
C LYS A 5 25.97 8.45 39.63
N LYS A 6 26.39 7.39 38.91
CA LYS A 6 27.05 7.49 37.59
C LYS A 6 26.13 7.23 36.38
N LEU A 7 24.92 6.69 36.61
CA LEU A 7 23.99 6.32 35.55
C LEU A 7 22.97 7.44 35.34
N THR A 8 23.19 8.26 34.32
CA THR A 8 22.25 9.32 33.95
C THR A 8 21.07 8.76 33.16
N LEU A 9 19.91 9.40 33.25
CA LEU A 9 18.71 9.02 32.50
C LEU A 9 18.95 8.87 30.99
N THR A 10 19.79 9.75 30.43
CA THR A 10 20.28 9.66 29.05
C THR A 10 20.99 8.34 28.75
N LYS A 11 21.87 7.87 29.64
CA LYS A 11 22.58 6.60 29.47
C LYS A 11 21.62 5.41 29.55
N ILE A 12 20.61 5.47 30.42
CA ILE A 12 19.56 4.44 30.52
C ILE A 12 18.79 4.36 29.22
N LEU A 13 18.27 5.48 28.71
CA LEU A 13 17.50 5.52 27.47
C LEU A 13 18.34 5.09 26.25
N MET A 14 19.61 5.45 26.21
CA MET A 14 20.52 5.02 25.15
C MET A 14 20.80 3.51 25.19
N ALA A 15 21.03 2.94 26.38
CA ALA A 15 21.17 1.50 26.54
C ALA A 15 19.89 0.76 26.16
N LEU A 16 18.73 1.29 26.57
CA LEU A 16 17.42 0.75 26.20
C LEU A 16 17.19 0.79 24.70
N LEU A 17 17.54 1.90 24.03
CA LEU A 17 17.45 2.03 22.57
C LEU A 17 18.30 0.98 21.85
N ILE A 18 19.55 0.80 22.27
CA ILE A 18 20.44 -0.23 21.70
C ILE A 18 19.85 -1.62 21.88
N LEU A 19 19.35 -1.94 23.08
CA LEU A 19 18.75 -3.23 23.37
C LEU A 19 17.48 -3.48 22.55
N CYS A 20 16.60 -2.48 22.43
CA CYS A 20 15.41 -2.57 21.60
C CYS A 20 15.74 -2.68 20.12
N PHE A 21 16.77 -1.96 19.64
CA PHE A 21 17.24 -2.08 18.27
C PHE A 21 17.75 -3.49 17.96
N ILE A 22 18.58 -4.07 18.84
CA ILE A 22 19.03 -5.46 18.69
C ILE A 22 17.84 -6.42 18.68
N GLY A 23 16.89 -6.25 19.61
CA GLY A 23 15.66 -7.06 19.66
C GLY A 23 14.83 -6.95 18.38
N THR A 24 14.76 -5.77 17.78
CA THR A 24 14.03 -5.53 16.53
C THR A 24 14.75 -6.14 15.34
N CYS A 25 16.08 -6.05 15.27
CA CYS A 25 16.86 -6.78 14.27
C CYS A 25 16.57 -8.28 14.36
N LEU A 26 16.55 -8.86 15.57
CA LEU A 26 16.20 -10.28 15.74
C LEU A 26 14.77 -10.60 15.26
N VAL A 27 13.81 -9.70 15.49
CA VAL A 27 12.45 -9.84 14.95
C VAL A 27 12.44 -9.78 13.42
N ILE A 28 13.19 -8.87 12.81
CA ILE A 28 13.31 -8.76 11.35
C ILE A 28 13.92 -10.04 10.77
N PHE A 29 15.11 -10.44 11.24
CA PHE A 29 15.83 -11.60 10.69
C PHE A 29 15.15 -12.95 10.95
N LYS A 30 14.47 -13.11 12.09
CA LYS A 30 13.75 -14.37 12.40
C LYS A 30 12.35 -14.40 11.82
N GLY A 31 11.72 -13.25 11.69
CA GLY A 31 10.30 -13.12 11.38
C GLY A 31 9.98 -13.03 9.90
N THR A 32 10.93 -12.55 9.07
CA THR A 32 10.69 -12.32 7.63
C THR A 32 10.31 -13.62 6.93
N GLU A 33 11.03 -14.73 7.12
CA GLU A 33 10.71 -15.99 6.45
C GLU A 33 9.33 -16.56 6.83
N ALA A 34 8.89 -16.34 8.07
CA ALA A 34 7.63 -16.90 8.58
C ALA A 34 6.40 -16.04 8.24
N ASN A 35 6.60 -14.75 7.95
CA ASN A 35 5.50 -13.78 7.75
C ASN A 35 5.60 -13.07 6.40
N VAL A 36 6.44 -13.55 5.47
CA VAL A 36 6.51 -12.98 4.13
C VAL A 36 5.21 -13.26 3.38
N HIS A 37 4.69 -12.21 2.78
CA HIS A 37 3.60 -12.25 1.81
C HIS A 37 3.90 -11.23 0.71
N SER A 38 3.00 -11.11 -0.26
CA SER A 38 3.29 -10.41 -1.52
C SER A 38 3.54 -8.90 -1.40
N ASP A 39 2.86 -8.19 -0.49
CA ASP A 39 3.20 -6.79 -0.23
C ASP A 39 4.63 -6.62 0.33
N THR A 40 5.12 -7.59 1.12
CA THR A 40 6.51 -7.58 1.63
C THR A 40 7.51 -7.87 0.51
N ALA A 41 7.17 -8.74 -0.44
CA ALA A 41 8.04 -9.10 -1.56
C ALA A 41 8.12 -8.02 -2.65
N THR A 42 7.08 -7.19 -2.79
CA THR A 42 6.94 -6.19 -3.87
C THR A 42 8.18 -5.30 -4.02
N ALA A 43 8.73 -4.77 -2.93
CA ALA A 43 9.90 -3.89 -2.98
C ALA A 43 11.14 -4.59 -3.58
N VAL A 44 11.27 -5.88 -3.33
CA VAL A 44 12.38 -6.71 -3.80
C VAL A 44 12.18 -7.09 -5.25
N LEU A 45 10.96 -7.44 -5.64
CA LEU A 45 10.62 -7.75 -7.03
C LEU A 45 10.79 -6.52 -7.93
N LEU A 46 10.35 -5.34 -7.48
CA LEU A 46 10.61 -4.09 -8.19
C LEU A 46 12.12 -3.81 -8.31
N ALA A 47 12.89 -4.02 -7.23
CA ALA A 47 14.35 -3.85 -7.28
C ALA A 47 15.02 -4.87 -8.24
N LYS A 48 14.55 -6.13 -8.26
CA LYS A 48 15.00 -7.15 -9.22
C LYS A 48 14.73 -6.69 -10.65
N GLU A 49 13.54 -6.14 -10.89
CA GLU A 49 13.14 -5.67 -12.22
C GLU A 49 13.93 -4.44 -12.68
N GLN A 50 14.19 -3.49 -11.77
CA GLN A 50 15.06 -2.35 -12.03
C GLN A 50 16.50 -2.78 -12.37
N LEU A 51 17.00 -3.85 -11.72
CA LEU A 51 18.31 -4.43 -12.05
C LEU A 51 18.31 -5.16 -13.40
N ARG A 52 17.23 -5.86 -13.74
CA ARG A 52 17.08 -6.59 -15.02
C ARG A 52 17.04 -5.63 -16.21
N THR A 53 16.26 -4.57 -16.11
CA THR A 53 16.03 -3.61 -17.19
C THR A 53 17.05 -2.47 -17.22
N GLY A 54 17.72 -2.19 -16.10
CA GLY A 54 18.59 -1.02 -15.95
C GLY A 54 17.81 0.31 -15.90
N GLN A 55 16.49 0.27 -15.77
CA GLN A 55 15.61 1.44 -15.75
C GLN A 55 15.19 1.79 -14.32
N TRP A 56 15.07 3.10 -14.05
CA TRP A 56 14.55 3.57 -12.76
C TRP A 56 13.04 3.30 -12.63
N PHE A 57 12.30 3.61 -13.69
CA PHE A 57 10.90 3.21 -13.86
C PHE A 57 10.87 2.21 -15.01
N SER A 58 10.66 0.94 -14.70
CA SER A 58 10.62 -0.09 -15.74
C SER A 58 9.35 0.05 -16.56
N SER A 59 9.48 0.04 -17.89
CA SER A 59 8.34 0.07 -18.82
C SER A 59 7.45 -1.18 -18.74
N SER A 60 7.97 -2.29 -18.22
CA SER A 60 7.23 -3.53 -18.00
C SER A 60 6.46 -3.54 -16.67
N TRP A 61 6.87 -2.71 -15.70
CA TRP A 61 6.35 -2.80 -14.33
C TRP A 61 5.03 -2.04 -14.19
N ASN A 62 4.04 -2.73 -13.63
CA ASN A 62 2.73 -2.17 -13.35
C ASN A 62 2.68 -1.67 -11.91
N TYR A 63 2.65 -0.35 -11.76
CA TYR A 63 2.49 0.33 -10.49
C TYR A 63 1.04 0.26 -10.01
N GLY A 64 0.86 0.12 -8.70
CA GLY A 64 -0.44 0.15 -8.05
C GLY A 64 -0.75 1.54 -7.48
N GLN A 65 -1.30 1.58 -6.27
CA GLN A 65 -1.75 2.83 -5.59
C GLN A 65 -0.71 3.96 -5.62
N ASP A 66 0.57 3.63 -5.46
CA ASP A 66 1.69 4.57 -5.43
C ASP A 66 2.74 4.20 -6.51
N ILE A 67 3.51 5.18 -7.01
CA ILE A 67 4.53 5.02 -8.07
C ILE A 67 5.93 4.66 -7.53
N TRP A 68 6.14 4.71 -6.20
CA TRP A 68 7.36 4.17 -5.56
C TRP A 68 8.65 4.85 -6.08
N VAL A 69 8.61 6.19 -6.15
CA VAL A 69 9.70 7.05 -6.67
C VAL A 69 10.93 6.99 -5.77
N LEU A 70 10.75 7.24 -4.47
CA LEU A 70 11.79 7.13 -3.43
C LEU A 70 11.30 6.23 -2.29
N SER A 71 11.29 4.93 -2.54
CA SER A 71 10.77 3.92 -1.62
C SER A 71 11.80 2.83 -1.29
N LEU A 72 11.35 1.81 -0.55
CA LEU A 72 12.21 0.77 0.02
C LEU A 72 13.03 0.01 -1.05
N ASN A 73 12.48 -0.18 -2.25
CA ASN A 73 13.17 -0.82 -3.39
C ASN A 73 14.55 -0.20 -3.66
N LEU A 74 14.73 1.11 -3.50
CA LEU A 74 16.01 1.77 -3.72
C LEU A 74 17.07 1.43 -2.67
N ILE A 75 16.63 1.09 -1.45
CA ILE A 75 17.54 0.62 -0.39
C ILE A 75 17.85 -0.86 -0.61
N VAL A 76 16.91 -1.64 -1.14
CA VAL A 76 17.10 -3.05 -1.50
C VAL A 76 18.08 -3.21 -2.66
N LEU A 77 17.97 -2.36 -3.68
CA LEU A 77 18.72 -2.44 -4.94
C LEU A 77 20.25 -2.66 -4.77
N PRO A 78 21.00 -1.86 -3.98
CA PRO A 78 22.44 -2.09 -3.82
C PRO A 78 22.78 -3.40 -3.10
N PHE A 79 21.94 -3.87 -2.17
CA PHE A 79 22.16 -5.17 -1.52
C PHE A 79 21.88 -6.31 -2.49
N LEU A 80 20.78 -6.23 -3.24
CA LEU A 80 20.38 -7.25 -4.19
C LEU A 80 21.40 -7.41 -5.32
N ALA A 81 21.96 -6.31 -5.81
CA ALA A 81 23.01 -6.32 -6.83
C ALA A 81 24.28 -7.06 -6.40
N VAL A 82 24.62 -7.06 -5.11
CA VAL A 82 25.86 -7.63 -4.57
C VAL A 82 25.64 -9.03 -4.00
N LEU A 83 24.62 -9.19 -3.15
CA LEU A 83 24.37 -10.42 -2.41
C LEU A 83 23.65 -11.46 -3.26
N LYS A 84 22.83 -11.02 -4.23
CA LYS A 84 21.93 -11.87 -5.02
C LYS A 84 21.04 -12.76 -4.15
N ASP A 85 20.71 -12.29 -2.95
CA ASP A 85 19.83 -12.93 -1.98
C ASP A 85 18.68 -11.97 -1.69
N MET A 86 17.48 -12.30 -2.17
CA MET A 86 16.29 -11.47 -2.09
C MET A 86 15.84 -11.23 -0.65
N VAL A 87 15.88 -12.26 0.20
CA VAL A 87 15.43 -12.17 1.60
C VAL A 87 16.39 -11.33 2.42
N LEU A 88 17.68 -11.66 2.37
CA LEU A 88 18.72 -10.95 3.12
C LEU A 88 18.83 -9.48 2.68
N SER A 89 18.72 -9.21 1.37
CA SER A 89 18.76 -7.84 0.84
C SER A 89 17.61 -6.99 1.39
N ARG A 90 16.42 -7.58 1.49
CA ARG A 90 15.25 -6.94 2.09
C ARG A 90 15.45 -6.65 3.58
N GLU A 91 15.92 -7.65 4.33
CA GLU A 91 16.14 -7.50 5.77
C GLU A 91 17.16 -6.40 6.09
N LEU A 92 18.27 -6.37 5.36
CA LEU A 92 19.28 -5.32 5.47
C LEU A 92 18.72 -3.94 5.10
N ALA A 93 17.92 -3.85 4.04
CA ALA A 93 17.27 -2.61 3.64
C ALA A 93 16.34 -2.06 4.74
N VAL A 94 15.58 -2.93 5.39
CA VAL A 94 14.66 -2.55 6.47
C VAL A 94 15.40 -2.15 7.74
N VAL A 95 16.51 -2.82 8.06
CA VAL A 95 17.42 -2.39 9.14
C VAL A 95 17.95 -0.98 8.86
N VAL A 96 18.40 -0.70 7.62
CA VAL A 96 18.87 0.63 7.22
C VAL A 96 17.76 1.68 7.34
N GLN A 97 16.56 1.39 6.81
CA GLN A 97 15.41 2.30 6.91
C GLN A 97 15.02 2.57 8.38
N THR A 98 15.05 1.53 9.21
CA THR A 98 14.80 1.66 10.66
C THR A 98 15.82 2.58 11.31
N VAL A 99 17.12 2.42 11.03
CA VAL A 99 18.18 3.32 11.54
C VAL A 99 17.93 4.76 11.11
N ILE A 100 17.58 4.99 9.84
CA ILE A 100 17.26 6.34 9.33
C ILE A 100 16.13 6.96 10.15
N ILE A 101 15.03 6.23 10.38
CA ILE A 101 13.88 6.73 11.14
C ILE A 101 14.24 7.02 12.60
N LEU A 102 15.03 6.16 13.25
CA LEU A 102 15.48 6.42 14.63
C LEU A 102 16.33 7.67 14.72
N VAL A 103 17.22 7.91 13.75
CA VAL A 103 18.02 9.12 13.67
C VAL A 103 17.13 10.34 13.45
N LEU A 104 16.20 10.29 12.47
CA LEU A 104 15.32 11.42 12.18
C LEU A 104 14.38 11.74 13.35
N MET A 105 13.79 10.72 13.98
CA MET A 105 12.92 10.85 15.16
C MET A 105 13.68 11.49 16.32
N TYR A 106 14.86 10.96 16.66
CA TYR A 106 15.71 11.52 17.71
C TYR A 106 16.08 12.98 17.41
N GLN A 107 16.52 13.28 16.18
CA GLN A 107 16.94 14.62 15.80
C GLN A 107 15.78 15.62 15.81
N PHE A 108 14.60 15.19 15.35
CA PHE A 108 13.41 16.04 15.33
C PHE A 108 12.97 16.37 16.76
N VAL A 109 12.71 15.36 17.58
CA VAL A 109 12.23 15.55 18.95
C VAL A 109 13.27 16.27 19.82
N LYS A 110 14.56 15.97 19.65
CA LYS A 110 15.63 16.70 20.34
C LYS A 110 15.63 18.20 20.05
N ARG A 111 15.32 18.60 18.81
CA ARG A 111 15.28 20.02 18.40
C ARG A 111 14.09 20.77 18.98
N ILE A 112 12.93 20.12 19.09
CA ILE A 112 11.71 20.75 19.60
C ILE A 112 11.54 20.57 21.11
N ALA A 113 12.22 19.62 21.74
CA ALA A 113 12.12 19.31 23.17
C ALA A 113 13.50 19.16 23.82
N SER A 114 13.95 17.93 24.08
CA SER A 114 15.21 17.63 24.78
C SER A 114 15.86 16.36 24.28
N LYS A 115 17.12 16.14 24.66
CA LYS A 115 17.87 14.92 24.31
C LYS A 115 17.18 13.66 24.85
N GLU A 116 16.70 13.70 26.09
CA GLU A 116 16.02 12.59 26.73
C GLU A 116 14.66 12.32 26.11
N ALA A 117 13.87 13.35 25.79
CA ALA A 117 12.62 13.19 25.06
C ALA A 117 12.85 12.57 23.67
N GLY A 118 13.92 12.98 22.97
CA GLY A 118 14.28 12.40 21.68
C GLY A 118 14.69 10.94 21.77
N LEU A 119 15.46 10.56 22.79
CA LEU A 119 15.80 9.14 23.02
C LEU A 119 14.57 8.32 23.38
N LEU A 120 13.65 8.86 24.18
CA LEU A 120 12.38 8.20 24.51
C LEU A 120 11.54 7.94 23.26
N ALA A 121 11.43 8.95 22.38
CA ALA A 121 10.72 8.82 21.11
C ALA A 121 11.35 7.76 20.20
N ALA A 122 12.69 7.74 20.10
CA ALA A 122 13.41 6.71 19.35
C ALA A 122 13.19 5.29 19.94
N VAL A 123 13.20 5.14 21.26
CA VAL A 123 12.86 3.86 21.91
C VAL A 123 11.43 3.43 21.55
N ALA A 124 10.45 4.34 21.63
CA ALA A 124 9.08 4.01 21.29
C ALA A 124 8.88 3.67 19.80
N ALA A 125 9.67 4.30 18.91
CA ALA A 125 9.61 4.06 17.46
C ALA A 125 10.23 2.71 17.04
N VAL A 126 11.26 2.23 17.73
CA VAL A 126 11.89 0.94 17.37
C VAL A 126 11.12 -0.27 17.91
N VAL A 127 10.27 -0.09 18.93
CA VAL A 127 9.65 -1.24 19.60
C VAL A 127 8.48 -1.81 18.78
N PRO A 128 8.46 -3.13 18.47
CA PRO A 128 7.35 -3.80 17.80
C PRO A 128 6.17 -4.00 18.76
N ILE A 129 5.50 -2.91 19.12
CA ILE A 129 4.51 -2.88 20.22
C ILE A 129 3.32 -3.82 19.99
N SER A 130 3.00 -4.15 18.74
CA SER A 130 1.88 -5.00 18.34
C SER A 130 2.19 -5.76 17.05
N ALA A 131 1.37 -6.78 16.75
CA ALA A 131 1.45 -7.49 15.47
C ALA A 131 1.30 -6.54 14.28
N ALA A 132 0.38 -5.58 14.36
CA ALA A 132 0.18 -4.57 13.33
C ALA A 132 1.43 -3.71 13.10
N VAL A 133 2.06 -3.19 14.16
CA VAL A 133 3.28 -2.38 14.01
C VAL A 133 4.42 -3.24 13.45
N THR A 134 4.56 -4.48 13.90
CA THR A 134 5.57 -5.40 13.35
C THR A 134 5.37 -5.63 11.86
N GLU A 135 4.15 -5.96 11.47
CA GLU A 135 3.75 -6.22 10.09
C GLU A 135 4.05 -5.01 9.21
N TYR A 136 3.44 -3.86 9.52
CA TYR A 136 3.50 -2.70 8.63
C TYR A 136 4.83 -1.92 8.68
N TYR A 137 5.59 -1.94 9.80
CA TYR A 137 6.88 -1.24 9.90
C TYR A 137 8.09 -2.11 9.60
N PHE A 138 8.06 -3.37 10.04
CA PHE A 138 9.25 -4.22 10.05
C PHE A 138 9.19 -5.38 9.07
N TYR A 139 8.02 -5.81 8.60
CA TYR A 139 7.88 -6.84 7.55
C TYR A 139 7.50 -6.25 6.18
N GLN A 140 6.46 -5.43 6.08
CA GLN A 140 6.22 -4.70 4.83
C GLN A 140 7.18 -3.52 4.70
N ALA A 141 7.38 -2.78 5.80
CA ALA A 141 8.15 -1.54 5.87
C ALA A 141 7.68 -0.41 4.92
N THR A 142 6.55 -0.60 4.25
CA THR A 142 5.87 0.36 3.39
C THR A 142 5.26 1.51 4.18
N TYR A 143 4.65 1.25 5.34
CA TYR A 143 4.05 2.33 6.15
C TYR A 143 5.07 3.07 7.01
N ASN A 144 6.26 2.50 7.16
CA ASN A 144 7.39 3.14 7.80
C ASN A 144 7.88 4.36 6.98
N SER A 145 7.73 4.33 5.65
CA SER A 145 8.07 5.45 4.77
C SER A 145 7.25 6.69 5.08
N GLN A 146 5.95 6.56 5.40
CA GLN A 146 5.09 7.69 5.74
C GLN A 146 5.62 8.47 6.96
N GLY A 147 6.09 7.76 7.99
CA GLY A 147 6.71 8.38 9.16
C GLY A 147 8.05 9.05 8.84
N LEU A 148 8.89 8.38 8.05
CA LEU A 148 10.14 8.95 7.54
C LEU A 148 9.86 10.27 6.80
N GLU A 149 8.88 10.25 5.91
CA GLU A 149 8.51 11.36 5.04
C GLU A 149 7.98 12.56 5.81
N MET A 150 7.13 12.31 6.79
CA MET A 150 6.68 13.31 7.74
C MET A 150 7.85 13.92 8.53
N LEU A 151 8.77 13.10 9.05
CA LEU A 151 9.91 13.57 9.84
C LEU A 151 10.87 14.44 9.01
N VAL A 152 11.14 14.08 7.76
CA VAL A 152 11.97 14.88 6.84
C VAL A 152 11.31 16.23 6.60
N ALA A 153 10.01 16.27 6.29
CA ALA A 153 9.27 17.52 6.07
C ALA A 153 9.37 18.46 7.28
N PHE A 154 9.14 17.95 8.49
CA PHE A 154 9.26 18.75 9.71
C PHE A 154 10.71 19.18 10.02
N LEU A 155 11.71 18.36 9.72
CA LEU A 155 13.12 18.71 9.91
C LEU A 155 13.61 19.79 8.94
N LEU A 156 13.05 19.84 7.73
CA LEU A 156 13.29 20.91 6.74
C LEU A 156 12.57 22.21 7.14
N LEU A 157 11.35 22.11 7.69
CA LEU A 157 10.59 23.27 8.16
C LEU A 157 11.12 23.90 9.45
N TYR A 158 11.71 23.10 10.34
CA TYR A 158 12.16 23.60 11.65
C TYR A 158 13.14 24.78 11.54
N PRO A 159 14.21 24.74 10.72
CA PRO A 159 15.10 25.88 10.51
C PRO A 159 14.46 27.09 9.83
N LEU A 160 13.34 26.93 9.13
CA LEU A 160 12.64 28.02 8.44
C LEU A 160 11.72 28.78 9.42
N LEU A 161 11.08 28.04 10.34
CA LEU A 161 10.07 28.59 11.24
C LEU A 161 10.59 28.90 12.65
N ALA A 162 11.45 28.04 13.21
CA ALA A 162 11.80 28.06 14.63
C ALA A 162 13.22 28.57 14.92
N LYS A 163 14.14 28.52 13.95
CA LYS A 163 15.54 28.94 14.13
C LYS A 163 15.90 30.03 13.13
N GLU A 164 16.62 31.05 13.57
CA GLU A 164 17.20 31.99 12.61
C GLU A 164 18.38 31.35 11.90
N CYS A 165 18.32 31.36 10.56
CA CYS A 165 19.40 30.92 9.70
C CYS A 165 19.74 31.99 8.66
N SER A 166 20.97 31.94 8.16
CA SER A 166 21.43 32.86 7.11
C SER A 166 20.59 32.73 5.85
N LYS A 167 20.57 33.79 5.03
CA LYS A 167 19.78 33.84 3.77
C LYS A 167 20.05 32.63 2.87
N ASN A 168 21.32 32.27 2.68
CA ASN A 168 21.70 31.13 1.82
C ASN A 168 21.18 29.80 2.39
N LYS A 169 21.19 29.63 3.71
CA LYS A 169 20.62 28.42 4.35
C LYS A 169 19.09 28.38 4.18
N LYS A 170 18.40 29.51 4.31
CA LYS A 170 16.94 29.59 4.06
C LYS A 170 16.60 29.16 2.63
N ILE A 171 17.33 29.69 1.65
CA ILE A 171 17.14 29.32 0.24
C ILE A 171 17.35 27.82 0.04
N LEU A 172 18.44 27.27 0.59
CA LEU A 172 18.71 25.83 0.50
C LEU A 172 17.59 25.00 1.14
N TYR A 173 17.13 25.33 2.34
CA TYR A 173 16.03 24.60 3.00
C TYR A 173 14.72 24.70 2.22
N ASN A 174 14.43 25.84 1.59
CA ASN A 174 13.24 25.98 0.74
C ASN A 174 13.34 25.15 -0.53
N ILE A 175 14.51 25.13 -1.19
CA ILE A 175 14.73 24.26 -2.36
C ILE A 175 14.53 22.79 -1.97
N LEU A 176 15.14 22.36 -0.86
CA LEU A 176 14.98 21.00 -0.36
C LEU A 176 13.54 20.69 0.03
N LEU A 177 12.82 21.64 0.63
CA LEU A 177 11.40 21.48 0.96
C LEU A 177 10.53 21.33 -0.28
N VAL A 178 10.77 22.14 -1.33
CA VAL A 178 10.05 22.03 -2.61
C VAL A 178 10.33 20.69 -3.26
N LEU A 179 11.60 20.27 -3.36
CA LEU A 179 11.97 18.95 -3.89
C LEU A 179 11.33 17.82 -3.09
N TRP A 180 11.24 17.98 -1.76
CA TRP A 180 10.56 17.02 -0.91
C TRP A 180 9.06 16.96 -1.20
N MET A 181 8.38 18.11 -1.32
CA MET A 181 6.96 18.16 -1.69
C MET A 181 6.71 17.54 -3.07
N ILE A 182 7.62 17.75 -4.03
CA ILE A 182 7.55 17.11 -5.34
C ILE A 182 7.60 15.58 -5.18
N ASN A 183 8.59 15.06 -4.44
CA ASN A 183 8.71 13.63 -4.17
C ASN A 183 7.45 13.04 -3.49
N LEU A 184 6.94 13.68 -2.44
CA LEU A 184 5.76 13.19 -1.72
C LEU A 184 4.57 13.01 -2.68
N ASN A 185 4.27 14.03 -3.48
CA ASN A 185 3.10 14.00 -4.35
C ASN A 185 3.34 13.17 -5.62
N SER A 186 4.58 13.00 -6.07
CA SER A 186 4.90 12.12 -7.21
C SER A 186 4.68 10.64 -6.90
N ASN A 187 4.67 10.25 -5.62
CA ASN A 187 4.37 8.88 -5.23
C ASN A 187 2.87 8.59 -5.31
N GLY A 188 2.01 9.53 -4.92
CA GLY A 188 0.56 9.36 -4.95
C GLY A 188 -0.18 10.42 -4.13
N PRO A 189 -1.51 10.56 -4.32
CA PRO A 189 -2.30 11.60 -3.67
C PRO A 189 -2.50 11.39 -2.17
N ARG A 190 -2.17 10.20 -1.63
CA ARG A 190 -2.32 9.87 -0.20
C ARG A 190 -1.64 10.89 0.72
N TYR A 191 -0.47 11.40 0.33
CA TYR A 191 0.29 12.38 1.13
C TYR A 191 -0.42 13.72 1.30
N LEU A 192 -1.41 14.03 0.47
CA LEU A 192 -2.31 15.16 0.70
C LEU A 192 -3.07 14.98 2.03
N ALA A 193 -3.67 13.81 2.24
CA ALA A 193 -4.50 13.53 3.41
C ALA A 193 -3.66 13.29 4.68
N VAL A 194 -2.55 12.56 4.58
CA VAL A 194 -1.77 12.17 5.77
C VAL A 194 -0.74 13.22 6.22
N LEU A 195 -0.36 14.17 5.36
CA LEU A 195 0.74 15.10 5.65
C LEU A 195 0.48 16.54 5.19
N ILE A 196 0.26 16.78 3.90
CA ILE A 196 0.32 18.14 3.33
C ILE A 196 -0.86 18.99 3.78
N VAL A 197 -2.10 18.53 3.60
CA VAL A 197 -3.30 19.27 4.03
C VAL A 197 -3.28 19.47 5.55
N PRO A 198 -3.04 18.45 6.39
CA PRO A 198 -2.89 18.67 7.84
C PRO A 198 -1.83 19.70 8.21
N LEU A 199 -0.69 19.71 7.52
CA LEU A 199 0.41 20.65 7.76
C LEU A 199 0.03 22.09 7.38
N LEU A 200 -0.57 22.28 6.21
CA LEU A 200 -1.07 23.59 5.76
C LEU A 200 -2.13 24.14 6.73
N CYS A 201 -3.09 23.30 7.12
CA CYS A 201 -4.10 23.63 8.12
C CYS A 201 -3.46 23.98 9.47
N ALA A 202 -2.47 23.22 9.93
CA ALA A 202 -1.80 23.48 11.20
C ALA A 202 -1.04 24.82 11.20
N LEU A 203 -0.36 25.15 10.10
CA LEU A 203 0.31 26.43 9.93
C LEU A 203 -0.69 27.59 9.91
N ALA A 204 -1.79 27.46 9.17
CA ALA A 204 -2.85 28.46 9.12
C ALA A 204 -3.51 28.65 10.49
N LEU A 205 -3.90 27.56 11.15
CA LEU A 205 -4.50 27.59 12.49
C LEU A 205 -3.55 28.19 13.52
N TYR A 206 -2.25 27.88 13.46
CA TYR A 206 -1.26 28.48 14.35
C TYR A 206 -1.23 30.00 14.20
N VAL A 207 -1.16 30.50 12.95
CA VAL A 207 -1.15 31.95 12.68
C VAL A 207 -2.45 32.62 13.14
N LEU A 208 -3.61 32.01 12.85
CA LEU A 208 -4.91 32.53 13.26
C LEU A 208 -5.06 32.58 14.79
N ILE A 209 -4.68 31.52 15.50
CA ILE A 209 -4.78 31.46 16.97
C ILE A 209 -3.87 32.51 17.62
N GLU A 210 -2.62 32.62 17.17
CA GLU A 210 -1.65 33.56 17.75
C GLU A 210 -1.99 35.03 17.45
N THR A 211 -2.70 35.29 16.35
CA THR A 211 -3.20 36.64 16.01
C THR A 211 -4.59 36.92 16.56
N LYS A 212 -5.22 35.98 17.27
CA LYS A 212 -6.62 36.07 17.72
C LYS A 212 -7.59 36.33 16.55
N PHE A 213 -7.33 35.67 15.41
CA PHE A 213 -8.12 35.76 14.18
C PHE A 213 -8.14 37.14 13.51
N ASP A 214 -7.14 37.98 13.79
CA ASP A 214 -6.90 39.23 13.05
C ASP A 214 -6.15 38.94 11.74
N PHE A 215 -6.87 38.97 10.62
CA PHE A 215 -6.31 38.69 9.29
C PHE A 215 -5.23 39.69 8.86
N ILE A 216 -5.37 40.98 9.18
CA ILE A 216 -4.35 41.98 8.81
C ILE A 216 -3.05 41.65 9.54
N ARG A 217 -3.16 41.28 10.82
CA ARG A 217 -2.02 40.88 11.63
C ARG A 217 -1.38 39.57 11.15
N CYS A 218 -2.16 38.63 10.61
CA CYS A 218 -1.63 37.41 9.99
C CYS A 218 -0.61 37.74 8.90
N PHE A 219 -0.98 38.62 7.95
CA PHE A 219 -0.11 38.99 6.83
C PHE A 219 1.09 39.84 7.27
N LYS A 220 0.92 40.71 8.27
CA LYS A 220 1.98 41.63 8.72
C LYS A 220 3.00 40.96 9.65
N ASP A 221 2.53 40.31 10.70
CA ASP A 221 3.39 39.82 11.79
C ASP A 221 3.88 38.39 11.55
N TYR A 222 3.14 37.59 10.77
CA TYR A 222 3.40 36.17 10.54
C TYR A 222 3.77 35.85 9.08
N LYS A 223 4.26 36.84 8.32
CA LYS A 223 4.65 36.71 6.90
C LYS A 223 5.52 35.49 6.57
N LYS A 224 6.40 35.06 7.48
CA LYS A 224 7.25 33.89 7.26
C LYS A 224 6.43 32.60 7.14
N TYR A 225 5.39 32.43 7.96
CA TYR A 225 4.53 31.24 7.93
C TYR A 225 3.69 31.21 6.65
N ILE A 226 3.19 32.37 6.23
CA ILE A 226 2.46 32.52 4.97
C ILE A 226 3.37 32.21 3.78
N PHE A 227 4.61 32.69 3.81
CA PHE A 227 5.59 32.35 2.78
C PHE A 227 5.84 30.84 2.72
N GLU A 228 6.04 30.17 3.85
CA GLU A 228 6.23 28.70 3.85
C GLU A 228 4.99 27.94 3.40
N ILE A 229 3.78 28.43 3.71
CA ILE A 229 2.52 27.89 3.16
C ILE A 229 2.55 27.96 1.62
N LEU A 230 2.93 29.10 1.04
CA LEU A 230 3.04 29.25 -0.41
C LEU A 230 4.11 28.34 -1.02
N VAL A 231 5.25 28.17 -0.35
CA VAL A 231 6.30 27.23 -0.79
C VAL A 231 5.79 25.79 -0.81
N ILE A 232 5.10 25.35 0.26
CA ILE A 232 4.51 24.00 0.33
C ILE A 232 3.46 23.82 -0.76
N CYS A 233 2.55 24.79 -0.95
CA CYS A 233 1.54 24.75 -2.00
C CYS A 233 2.18 24.67 -3.39
N GLY A 234 3.17 25.52 -3.67
CA GLY A 234 3.89 25.52 -4.95
C GLY A 234 4.58 24.18 -5.24
N GLY A 235 5.29 23.63 -4.25
CA GLY A 235 5.91 22.30 -4.38
C GLY A 235 4.89 21.18 -4.55
N THR A 236 3.73 21.29 -3.91
CA THR A 236 2.63 20.32 -4.03
C THR A 236 2.04 20.33 -5.44
N VAL A 237 1.74 21.50 -5.99
CA VAL A 237 1.22 21.64 -7.37
C VAL A 237 2.21 21.06 -8.38
N LEU A 238 3.51 21.36 -8.24
CA LEU A 238 4.54 20.79 -9.09
C LEU A 238 4.62 19.26 -8.97
N GLY A 239 4.56 18.74 -7.74
CA GLY A 239 4.58 17.30 -7.50
C GLY A 239 3.37 16.56 -8.06
N LEU A 240 2.17 17.14 -7.96
CA LEU A 240 0.96 16.60 -8.59
C LEU A 240 1.06 16.64 -10.12
N GLY A 241 1.66 17.68 -10.69
CA GLY A 241 1.95 17.72 -12.12
C GLY A 241 2.89 16.59 -12.56
N VAL A 242 3.94 16.31 -11.77
CA VAL A 242 4.83 15.17 -12.00
C VAL A 242 4.08 13.84 -11.86
N TYR A 243 3.22 13.69 -10.85
CA TYR A 243 2.41 12.48 -10.66
C TYR A 243 1.52 12.20 -11.87
N VAL A 244 0.77 13.20 -12.35
CA VAL A 244 -0.09 13.07 -13.53
C VAL A 244 0.75 12.70 -14.77
N PHE A 245 1.91 13.34 -14.93
CA PHE A 245 2.84 13.00 -16.00
C PHE A 245 3.30 11.54 -15.90
N LEU A 246 3.72 11.07 -14.72
CA LEU A 246 4.17 9.70 -14.51
C LEU A 246 3.04 8.69 -14.75
N CYS A 247 1.83 8.93 -14.23
CA CYS A 247 0.67 8.07 -14.47
C CYS A 247 0.33 7.96 -15.96
N GLY A 248 0.55 9.01 -16.75
CA GLY A 248 0.31 8.98 -18.20
C GLY A 248 1.38 8.25 -19.01
N HIS A 249 2.58 8.03 -18.45
CA HIS A 249 3.72 7.42 -19.16
C HIS A 249 4.16 6.07 -18.58
N LEU A 250 3.64 5.67 -17.42
CA LEU A 250 3.93 4.40 -16.77
C LEU A 250 2.69 3.52 -16.77
N ASN A 251 2.87 2.21 -16.66
CA ASN A 251 1.76 1.30 -16.40
C ASN A 251 1.27 1.52 -14.96
N TYR A 252 0.17 2.26 -14.81
CA TYR A 252 -0.36 2.66 -13.51
C TYR A 252 -1.78 2.14 -13.32
N MET A 253 -2.02 1.42 -12.24
CA MET A 253 -3.34 0.94 -11.84
C MET A 253 -3.81 1.72 -10.61
N PRO A 254 -4.85 2.57 -10.72
CA PRO A 254 -5.24 3.52 -9.68
C PRO A 254 -5.65 2.90 -8.34
N GLY A 255 -5.98 1.61 -8.31
CA GLY A 255 -6.22 0.87 -7.07
C GLY A 255 -7.28 1.52 -6.18
N GLN A 256 -6.89 1.94 -4.97
CA GLN A 256 -7.79 2.54 -3.97
C GLN A 256 -7.81 4.07 -4.00
N VAL A 257 -7.24 4.71 -5.03
CA VAL A 257 -7.29 6.18 -5.18
C VAL A 257 -8.74 6.67 -5.37
N GLU A 258 -9.61 5.80 -5.90
CA GLU A 258 -11.05 6.03 -6.05
C GLU A 258 -11.84 5.67 -4.77
N MET A 259 -11.54 6.36 -3.67
CA MET A 259 -12.35 6.20 -2.45
C MET A 259 -13.78 6.71 -2.67
N SER A 260 -14.76 5.92 -2.25
CA SER A 260 -16.18 6.27 -2.29
C SER A 260 -16.73 6.50 -0.88
N PHE A 261 -17.87 7.18 -0.79
CA PHE A 261 -18.60 7.30 0.47
C PHE A 261 -19.36 6.01 0.80
N VAL A 262 -19.47 5.70 2.09
CA VAL A 262 -20.25 4.55 2.57
C VAL A 262 -21.65 4.97 3.01
N SER A 263 -22.54 3.99 3.15
CA SER A 263 -23.89 4.22 3.68
C SER A 263 -23.85 4.72 5.14
N ALA A 264 -24.90 5.40 5.59
CA ALA A 264 -25.00 5.86 6.98
C ALA A 264 -25.00 4.68 7.97
N GLU A 265 -25.58 3.54 7.60
CA GLU A 265 -25.56 2.33 8.41
C GLU A 265 -24.14 1.80 8.57
N ASP A 266 -23.37 1.71 7.47
CA ASP A 266 -21.99 1.25 7.52
C ASP A 266 -21.09 2.20 8.31
N ALA A 267 -21.30 3.51 8.14
CA ALA A 267 -20.58 4.53 8.92
C ALA A 267 -20.75 4.31 10.43
N SER A 268 -21.96 3.98 10.88
CA SER A 268 -22.24 3.71 12.30
C SER A 268 -21.46 2.48 12.83
N LYS A 269 -21.38 1.41 12.04
CA LYS A 269 -20.63 0.18 12.39
C LYS A 269 -19.12 0.45 12.42
N ARG A 270 -18.63 1.31 11.53
CA ARG A 270 -17.21 1.65 11.39
C ARG A 270 -16.64 2.41 12.59
N VAL A 271 -17.44 3.15 13.35
CA VAL A 271 -16.98 3.85 14.57
C VAL A 271 -16.35 2.88 15.57
N LEU A 272 -17.00 1.73 15.83
CA LEU A 272 -16.46 0.71 16.74
C LEU A 272 -15.24 0.01 16.13
N ALA A 273 -15.22 -0.19 14.82
CA ALA A 273 -14.08 -0.76 14.12
C ALA A 273 -12.83 0.12 14.29
N VAL A 274 -12.95 1.44 14.16
CA VAL A 274 -11.85 2.39 14.37
C VAL A 274 -11.31 2.31 15.79
N LEU A 275 -12.18 2.23 16.81
CA LEU A 275 -11.74 2.01 18.19
C LEU A 275 -10.97 0.70 18.33
N ALA A 276 -11.48 -0.40 17.76
CA ALA A 276 -10.79 -1.68 17.75
C ALA A 276 -9.42 -1.61 17.06
N SER A 277 -9.29 -0.83 15.97
CA SER A 277 -8.02 -0.60 15.27
C SER A 277 -6.96 0.02 16.20
N TYR A 278 -7.32 0.98 17.07
CA TYR A 278 -6.38 1.52 18.06
C TYR A 278 -5.88 0.47 19.05
N PHE A 279 -6.78 -0.38 19.57
CA PHE A 279 -6.39 -1.46 20.47
C PHE A 279 -5.46 -2.46 19.79
N LYS A 280 -5.74 -2.83 18.53
CA LYS A 280 -4.86 -3.69 17.73
C LYS A 280 -3.50 -3.05 17.49
N LEU A 281 -3.49 -1.79 17.04
CA LEU A 281 -2.26 -1.05 16.70
C LEU A 281 -1.32 -0.91 17.89
N TYR A 282 -1.86 -0.65 19.09
CA TYR A 282 -1.06 -0.55 20.30
C TYR A 282 -0.80 -1.91 20.99
N GLY A 283 -1.39 -3.00 20.49
CA GLY A 283 -1.26 -4.33 21.10
C GLY A 283 -1.94 -4.42 22.47
N ALA A 284 -2.96 -3.59 22.69
CA ALA A 284 -3.74 -3.48 23.92
C ALA A 284 -4.95 -4.43 23.96
N ALA A 285 -5.02 -5.39 23.02
CA ALA A 285 -6.05 -6.42 22.96
C ALA A 285 -5.42 -7.84 22.94
N GLY A 286 -6.07 -8.81 23.59
CA GLY A 286 -5.66 -10.21 23.58
C GLY A 286 -6.49 -11.09 24.53
N ILE A 287 -6.42 -12.41 24.35
CA ILE A 287 -7.24 -13.42 25.06
C ILE A 287 -6.49 -14.04 26.27
N ASN A 288 -5.49 -13.34 26.82
CA ASN A 288 -4.67 -13.86 27.92
C ASN A 288 -5.29 -13.56 29.29
N GLY A 289 -5.05 -14.40 30.30
CA GLY A 289 -5.44 -14.11 31.68
C GLY A 289 -4.78 -12.84 32.22
N ILE A 290 -5.55 -11.97 32.88
CA ILE A 290 -5.14 -10.62 33.31
C ILE A 290 -3.92 -10.64 34.24
N LEU A 291 -3.82 -11.61 35.15
CA LEU A 291 -2.74 -11.72 36.14
C LEU A 291 -1.49 -12.48 35.63
N THR A 292 -1.47 -12.88 34.35
CA THR A 292 -0.27 -13.50 33.75
C THR A 292 0.75 -12.43 33.34
N ILE A 293 2.01 -12.81 33.15
CA ILE A 293 3.03 -11.89 32.61
C ILE A 293 2.57 -11.27 31.28
N ARG A 294 1.96 -12.07 30.40
CA ARG A 294 1.39 -11.60 29.13
C ARG A 294 0.23 -10.61 29.33
N GLY A 295 -0.67 -10.90 30.28
CA GLY A 295 -1.78 -10.01 30.66
C GLY A 295 -1.29 -8.66 31.21
N MET A 296 -0.28 -8.68 32.08
CA MET A 296 0.34 -7.46 32.61
C MET A 296 1.00 -6.62 31.51
N ILE A 297 1.64 -7.25 30.51
CA ILE A 297 2.22 -6.53 29.36
C ILE A 297 1.12 -5.91 28.50
N ILE A 298 0.02 -6.62 28.24
CA ILE A 298 -1.15 -6.06 27.52
C ILE A 298 -1.72 -4.87 28.29
N PHE A 299 -1.81 -4.95 29.62
CA PHE A 299 -2.24 -3.82 30.44
C PHE A 299 -1.29 -2.62 30.34
N LEU A 300 0.03 -2.83 30.35
CA LEU A 300 1.00 -1.76 30.12
C LEU A 300 0.84 -1.13 28.73
N LYS A 301 0.58 -1.93 27.69
CA LYS A 301 0.28 -1.47 26.32
C LYS A 301 -1.01 -0.65 26.26
N PHE A 302 -2.05 -1.07 27.00
CA PHE A 302 -3.28 -0.29 27.15
C PHE A 302 -3.01 1.07 27.83
N VAL A 303 -2.25 1.09 28.92
CA VAL A 303 -1.88 2.35 29.59
C VAL A 303 -1.06 3.23 28.63
N TYR A 304 -0.14 2.65 27.86
CA TYR A 304 0.64 3.37 26.84
C TYR A 304 -0.27 3.99 25.77
N MET A 305 -1.24 3.23 25.26
CA MET A 305 -2.26 3.70 24.31
C MET A 305 -3.06 4.87 24.89
N VAL A 306 -3.61 4.74 26.10
CA VAL A 306 -4.40 5.79 26.75
C VAL A 306 -3.57 7.06 26.95
N ILE A 307 -2.31 6.93 27.37
CA ILE A 307 -1.44 8.10 27.54
C ILE A 307 -1.15 8.74 26.18
N SER A 308 -0.77 7.95 25.17
CA SER A 308 -0.38 8.42 23.84
C SER A 308 -1.53 9.07 23.07
N CYS A 309 -2.69 8.43 23.03
CA CYS A 309 -3.83 8.86 22.21
C CYS A 309 -4.76 9.86 22.92
N VAL A 310 -4.86 9.80 24.26
CA VAL A 310 -5.87 10.59 24.99
C VAL A 310 -5.22 11.61 25.93
N ILE A 311 -4.42 11.15 26.89
CA ILE A 311 -3.93 12.03 27.97
C ILE A 311 -2.94 13.05 27.42
N ALA A 312 -1.94 12.62 26.64
CA ALA A 312 -0.90 13.51 26.11
C ALA A 312 -1.49 14.60 25.19
N PRO A 313 -2.31 14.29 24.16
CA PRO A 313 -2.94 15.31 23.32
C PRO A 313 -3.80 16.29 24.11
N ILE A 314 -4.69 15.81 24.98
CA ILE A 314 -5.58 16.67 25.77
C ILE A 314 -4.80 17.56 26.74
N MET A 315 -3.79 17.02 27.44
CA MET A 315 -3.01 17.81 28.39
C MET A 315 -2.11 18.84 27.70
N LEU A 316 -1.54 18.51 26.55
CA LEU A 316 -0.78 19.46 25.74
C LEU A 316 -1.69 20.55 25.16
N ALA A 317 -2.89 20.22 24.67
CA ALA A 317 -3.88 21.18 24.21
C ALA A 317 -4.37 22.11 25.32
N LYS A 318 -4.73 21.57 26.49
CA LYS A 318 -5.12 22.39 27.66
C LYS A 318 -4.01 23.32 28.15
N ASN A 319 -2.75 22.98 27.87
CA ASN A 319 -1.59 23.78 28.23
C ASN A 319 -0.90 24.37 27.01
N TYR A 320 -1.63 24.62 25.91
CA TYR A 320 -1.11 25.14 24.65
C TYR A 320 -0.22 26.39 24.83
N SER A 321 -0.67 27.33 25.67
CA SER A 321 0.07 28.56 25.97
C SER A 321 1.38 28.34 26.71
N LYS A 322 1.55 27.18 27.38
CA LYS A 322 2.76 26.82 28.15
C LYS A 322 3.76 26.01 27.33
N LEU A 323 3.48 25.74 26.05
CA LEU A 323 4.43 25.09 25.15
C LEU A 323 5.58 26.05 24.84
N THR A 324 6.81 25.54 24.89
CA THR A 324 8.03 26.35 24.90
C THR A 324 8.41 26.90 23.54
N SER A 325 7.90 26.32 22.44
CA SER A 325 8.16 26.80 21.09
C SER A 325 6.91 26.84 20.23
N GLY A 326 6.84 27.80 19.30
CA GLY A 326 5.79 27.85 18.28
C GLY A 326 5.73 26.57 17.42
N PHE A 327 6.86 25.88 17.25
CA PHE A 327 6.91 24.64 16.50
C PHE A 327 6.22 23.46 17.22
N GLN A 328 6.33 23.37 18.55
CA GLN A 328 5.55 22.40 19.34
C GLN A 328 4.04 22.63 19.17
N LYS A 329 3.62 23.89 19.18
CA LYS A 329 2.22 24.27 18.96
C LYS A 329 1.73 23.87 17.55
N ILE A 330 2.54 24.11 16.52
CA ILE A 330 2.23 23.69 15.14
C ILE A 330 2.10 22.17 15.06
N PHE A 331 3.03 21.41 15.66
CA PHE A 331 2.97 19.94 15.63
C PHE A 331 1.75 19.37 16.37
N LEU A 332 1.37 19.98 17.50
CA LEU A 332 0.13 19.64 18.22
C LEU A 332 -1.11 19.89 17.34
N LEU A 333 -1.19 21.04 16.66
CA LEU A 333 -2.29 21.35 15.75
C LEU A 333 -2.32 20.41 14.55
N PHE A 334 -1.15 20.11 13.97
CA PHE A 334 -1.00 19.11 12.90
C PHE A 334 -1.56 17.76 13.33
N THR A 335 -1.16 17.27 14.50
CA THR A 335 -1.64 15.99 15.04
C THR A 335 -3.16 15.95 15.15
N GLY A 336 -3.77 17.02 15.68
CA GLY A 336 -5.23 17.11 15.77
C GLY A 336 -5.93 17.15 14.40
N VAL A 337 -5.38 17.87 13.43
CA VAL A 337 -5.97 17.96 12.09
C VAL A 337 -5.86 16.61 11.34
N VAL A 338 -4.69 15.97 11.37
CA VAL A 338 -4.52 14.66 10.71
C VAL A 338 -5.41 13.60 11.36
N GLU A 339 -5.57 13.63 12.69
CA GLU A 339 -6.49 12.74 13.39
C GLU A 339 -7.94 12.94 12.91
N VAL A 340 -8.42 14.18 12.82
CA VAL A 340 -9.77 14.48 12.30
C VAL A 340 -9.94 13.98 10.87
N ILE A 341 -8.97 14.23 9.98
CA ILE A 341 -9.04 13.82 8.57
C ILE A 341 -9.06 12.30 8.45
N ILE A 342 -8.16 11.59 9.14
CA ILE A 342 -8.08 10.12 9.06
C ILE A 342 -9.31 9.46 9.67
N LEU A 343 -9.80 9.95 10.81
CA LEU A 343 -11.03 9.44 11.40
C LEU A 343 -12.24 9.66 10.49
N TYR A 344 -12.32 10.83 9.83
CA TYR A 344 -13.37 11.11 8.85
C TYR A 344 -13.31 10.11 7.68
N LEU A 345 -12.14 9.87 7.10
CA LEU A 345 -11.98 8.94 5.98
C LEU A 345 -12.28 7.49 6.35
N LEU A 346 -11.99 7.05 7.58
CA LEU A 346 -12.27 5.67 8.02
C LEU A 346 -13.73 5.42 8.37
N VAL A 347 -14.42 6.45 8.88
CA VAL A 347 -15.84 6.35 9.24
C VAL A 347 -16.73 6.51 8.00
N PHE A 348 -16.43 7.50 7.15
CA PHE A 348 -17.31 7.89 6.04
C PHE A 348 -16.81 7.44 4.66
N GLY A 349 -15.53 7.06 4.51
CA GLY A 349 -14.97 6.58 3.26
C GLY A 349 -14.96 5.06 3.15
N SER A 350 -14.75 4.56 1.93
CA SER A 350 -14.71 3.12 1.62
C SER A 350 -13.49 2.40 2.18
N LEU A 351 -12.48 3.12 2.69
CA LEU A 351 -11.34 2.55 3.40
C LEU A 351 -11.84 1.66 4.55
N SER A 352 -11.62 0.36 4.45
CA SER A 352 -11.95 -0.57 5.54
C SER A 352 -11.23 -0.14 6.83
N GLY A 353 -11.87 -0.36 7.99
CA GLY A 353 -11.35 -0.03 9.33
C GLY A 353 -10.13 -0.86 9.73
N ASN A 354 -9.07 -0.81 8.92
CA ASN A 354 -7.82 -1.51 9.08
C ASN A 354 -6.82 -0.61 9.81
N GLU A 355 -6.19 -1.14 10.84
CA GLU A 355 -5.14 -0.50 11.64
C GLU A 355 -3.99 0.11 10.81
N ARG A 356 -3.73 -0.33 9.59
CA ARG A 356 -2.69 0.24 8.71
C ARG A 356 -2.91 1.71 8.37
N TYR A 357 -4.15 2.18 8.33
CA TYR A 357 -4.46 3.56 7.93
C TYR A 357 -4.34 4.57 9.09
N ILE A 358 -4.37 4.11 10.34
CA ILE A 358 -4.14 4.95 11.54
C ILE A 358 -2.68 4.95 11.98
N ILE A 359 -1.79 4.28 11.24
CA ILE A 359 -0.39 4.12 11.64
C ILE A 359 0.41 5.45 11.63
N VAL A 360 0.03 6.40 10.77
CA VAL A 360 0.56 7.77 10.81
C VAL A 360 0.23 8.47 12.14
N LEU A 361 -0.95 8.17 12.73
CA LEU A 361 -1.35 8.69 14.03
C LEU A 361 -0.52 8.06 15.16
N TYR A 362 -0.08 6.82 15.00
CA TYR A 362 0.87 6.20 15.93
C TYR A 362 2.22 6.94 15.97
N PHE A 363 2.78 7.32 14.81
CA PHE A 363 3.98 8.18 14.76
C PHE A 363 3.76 9.52 15.47
N CYS A 364 2.62 10.17 15.21
CA CYS A 364 2.28 11.42 15.88
C CYS A 364 2.16 11.23 17.40
N GLY A 365 1.52 10.14 17.84
CA GLY A 365 1.38 9.73 19.23
C GLY A 365 2.72 9.59 19.94
N ILE A 366 3.72 8.96 19.30
CA ILE A 366 5.09 8.85 19.84
C ILE A 366 5.70 10.23 20.14
N ILE A 367 5.57 11.17 19.19
CA ILE A 367 6.11 12.53 19.35
C ILE A 367 5.33 13.29 20.42
N MET A 368 4.00 13.16 20.43
CA MET A 368 3.13 13.74 21.45
C MET A 368 3.45 13.24 22.85
N LEU A 369 3.72 11.94 23.00
CA LEU A 369 4.18 11.34 24.24
C LEU A 369 5.52 11.90 24.70
N ALA A 370 6.46 12.11 23.78
CA ALA A 370 7.76 12.71 24.11
C ALA A 370 7.63 14.19 24.54
N LEU A 371 6.74 14.96 23.90
CA LEU A 371 6.41 16.33 24.31
C LEU A 371 5.72 16.36 25.68
N PHE A 372 4.79 15.44 25.93
CA PHE A 372 4.13 15.27 27.22
C PHE A 372 5.14 14.94 28.32
N TYR A 373 6.04 13.97 28.05
CA TYR A 373 7.13 13.62 28.96
C TYR A 373 7.99 14.85 29.28
N GLN A 374 8.40 15.63 28.27
CA GLN A 374 9.20 16.83 28.49
C GLN A 374 8.47 17.86 29.36
N GLN A 375 7.18 18.10 29.10
CA GLN A 375 6.43 19.18 29.71
C GLN A 375 5.96 18.88 31.14
N PHE A 376 5.62 17.63 31.45
CA PHE A 376 4.97 17.26 32.71
C PHE A 376 5.80 16.32 33.58
N ILE A 377 6.57 15.41 32.97
CA ILE A 377 7.29 14.37 33.72
C ILE A 377 8.74 14.78 33.99
N ARG A 378 9.47 15.23 32.96
CA ARG A 378 10.91 15.49 33.00
C ARG A 378 11.31 16.59 33.99
N LYS A 379 10.39 17.51 34.30
CA LYS A 379 10.58 18.60 35.28
C LYS A 379 10.91 18.05 36.68
N ASN A 380 10.39 16.88 37.03
CA ASN A 380 10.79 16.15 38.24
C ASN A 380 11.64 14.95 37.85
N ILE A 381 12.95 15.01 38.11
CA ILE A 381 13.89 13.97 37.69
C ILE A 381 13.56 12.60 38.30
N ASN A 382 13.06 12.54 39.54
CA ASN A 382 12.71 11.28 40.19
C ASN A 382 11.49 10.65 39.52
N LEU A 383 10.48 11.45 39.17
CA LEU A 383 9.32 11.01 38.40
C LEU A 383 9.74 10.54 36.99
N ALA A 384 10.71 11.21 36.38
CA ALA A 384 11.26 10.81 35.09
C ALA A 384 12.00 9.47 35.14
N TYR A 385 12.80 9.22 36.18
CA TYR A 385 13.40 7.89 36.42
C TYR A 385 12.32 6.83 36.66
N LEU A 386 11.31 7.14 37.47
CA LEU A 386 10.19 6.22 37.75
C LEU A 386 9.45 5.85 36.46
N ALA A 387 9.08 6.82 35.63
CA ALA A 387 8.39 6.58 34.37
C ALA A 387 9.24 5.73 33.40
N VAL A 388 10.55 5.99 33.31
CA VAL A 388 11.40 5.20 32.41
C VAL A 388 11.63 3.78 32.93
N VAL A 389 12.01 3.63 34.19
CA VAL A 389 12.43 2.35 34.77
C VAL A 389 11.25 1.45 35.10
N CYS A 390 10.14 2.00 35.61
CA CYS A 390 8.99 1.21 36.05
C CYS A 390 7.90 1.05 34.99
N PHE A 391 7.91 1.86 33.92
CA PHE A 391 6.91 1.75 32.85
C PHE A 391 7.54 1.40 31.49
N PHE A 392 8.44 2.24 30.95
CA PHE A 392 8.99 1.99 29.61
C PHE A 392 9.88 0.73 29.54
N VAL A 393 10.75 0.51 30.52
CA VAL A 393 11.62 -0.69 30.52
C VAL A 393 10.79 -1.99 30.56
N PRO A 394 9.82 -2.19 31.50
CA PRO A 394 8.96 -3.37 31.48
C PRO A 394 8.10 -3.49 30.23
N LEU A 395 7.53 -2.38 29.73
CA LEU A 395 6.73 -2.38 28.51
C LEU A 395 7.52 -2.90 27.30
N THR A 396 8.73 -2.36 27.11
CA THR A 396 9.58 -2.71 25.95
C THR A 396 10.15 -4.12 26.07
N LEU A 397 10.75 -4.48 27.19
CA LEU A 397 11.29 -5.82 27.39
C LEU A 397 10.18 -6.88 27.37
N GLY A 398 9.05 -6.60 28.01
CA GLY A 398 7.87 -7.47 27.98
C GLY A 398 7.36 -7.69 26.56
N THR A 399 7.37 -6.64 25.72
CA THR A 399 6.99 -6.76 24.31
C THR A 399 7.89 -7.76 23.56
N TYR A 400 9.21 -7.68 23.72
CA TYR A 400 10.11 -8.66 23.09
C TYR A 400 9.92 -10.09 23.64
N ILE A 401 9.68 -10.24 24.95
CA ILE A 401 9.38 -11.54 25.55
C ILE A 401 8.11 -12.15 24.91
N THR A 402 7.07 -11.33 24.69
CA THR A 402 5.85 -11.80 24.02
C THR A 402 6.08 -12.20 22.58
N TRP A 403 7.00 -11.54 21.87
CA TRP A 403 7.35 -11.87 20.48
C TRP A 403 8.21 -13.12 20.36
N THR A 404 9.20 -13.31 21.23
CA THR A 404 10.00 -14.55 21.25
C THR A 404 9.17 -15.79 21.56
N ALA A 405 8.00 -15.61 22.18
CA ALA A 405 7.06 -16.66 22.54
C ALA A 405 5.79 -16.67 21.68
N TYR A 406 5.73 -15.82 20.65
CA TYR A 406 4.68 -15.87 19.64
C TYR A 406 5.02 -17.05 18.71
N PRO A 407 4.08 -17.96 18.45
CA PRO A 407 4.30 -18.98 17.44
C PRO A 407 4.69 -18.26 16.14
N THR A 408 5.74 -18.72 15.45
CA THR A 408 5.88 -18.50 14.02
C THR A 408 4.61 -19.03 13.39
N ILE A 409 3.64 -18.15 13.16
CA ILE A 409 2.41 -18.56 12.49
C ILE A 409 2.84 -18.75 11.05
N ASN A 410 2.91 -20.01 10.59
CA ASN A 410 2.85 -20.32 9.17
C ASN A 410 1.54 -19.67 8.66
N THR A 411 1.63 -18.43 8.17
CA THR A 411 0.48 -17.61 7.78
C THR A 411 0.46 -17.42 6.28
N GLN A 412 0.62 -18.52 5.56
CA GLN A 412 0.09 -18.65 4.20
C GLN A 412 -1.07 -19.63 4.32
N PRO A 413 -2.33 -19.20 4.11
CA PRO A 413 -3.46 -20.11 4.07
C PRO A 413 -3.24 -21.18 2.99
N GLY A 414 -3.10 -22.44 3.40
CA GLY A 414 -3.25 -23.60 2.51
C GLY A 414 -1.99 -24.36 2.11
N VAL A 415 -0.77 -23.91 2.46
CA VAL A 415 0.47 -24.69 2.25
C VAL A 415 1.15 -24.98 3.58
N SER A 416 1.25 -26.26 3.95
CA SER A 416 1.61 -26.72 5.29
C SER A 416 3.07 -26.47 5.65
N SER A 417 3.98 -26.44 4.67
CA SER A 417 5.36 -25.96 4.83
C SER A 417 6.02 -25.55 3.52
N ARG A 418 6.87 -24.51 3.56
CA ARG A 418 7.70 -24.07 2.43
C ARG A 418 8.56 -25.20 1.88
N GLU A 419 9.15 -26.01 2.75
CA GLU A 419 10.01 -27.13 2.36
C GLU A 419 9.23 -28.15 1.52
N ALA A 420 8.01 -28.50 1.94
CA ALA A 420 7.14 -29.40 1.17
C ALA A 420 6.81 -28.82 -0.21
N PHE A 421 6.50 -27.52 -0.28
CA PHE A 421 6.20 -26.86 -1.54
C PHE A 421 7.42 -26.83 -2.48
N THR A 422 8.59 -26.42 -1.98
CA THR A 422 9.81 -26.44 -2.79
C THR A 422 10.23 -27.85 -3.19
N GLY A 423 10.00 -28.85 -2.32
CA GLY A 423 10.26 -30.25 -2.62
C GLY A 423 9.36 -30.76 -3.73
N PHE A 424 8.07 -30.44 -3.67
CA PHE A 424 7.11 -30.75 -4.74
C PHE A 424 7.50 -30.12 -6.08
N LEU A 425 7.89 -28.84 -6.08
CA LEU A 425 8.33 -28.18 -7.32
C LEU A 425 9.61 -28.80 -7.90
N GLU A 426 10.58 -29.17 -7.05
CA GLU A 426 11.80 -29.84 -7.49
C GLU A 426 11.52 -31.25 -8.03
N GLU A 427 10.67 -32.03 -7.35
CA GLU A 427 10.32 -33.40 -7.73
C GLU A 427 9.69 -33.47 -9.13
N HIS A 428 8.92 -32.43 -9.49
CA HIS A 428 8.20 -32.35 -10.76
C HIS A 428 8.86 -31.45 -11.81
N ASP A 429 10.08 -30.94 -11.57
CA ASP A 429 10.81 -30.05 -12.49
C ASP A 429 10.02 -28.79 -12.89
N LEU A 430 9.42 -28.14 -11.88
CA LEU A 430 8.54 -26.98 -12.04
C LEU A 430 9.24 -25.70 -11.56
N HIS A 431 9.83 -24.94 -12.48
CA HIS A 431 10.63 -23.75 -12.17
C HIS A 431 9.91 -22.41 -12.38
N PHE A 432 8.87 -22.40 -13.20
CA PHE A 432 8.13 -21.19 -13.55
C PHE A 432 6.62 -21.46 -13.50
N GLY A 433 5.85 -20.59 -12.86
CA GLY A 433 4.42 -20.83 -12.75
C GLY A 433 3.61 -19.66 -12.22
N TYR A 434 2.35 -19.98 -11.99
CA TYR A 434 1.31 -19.00 -11.71
C TYR A 434 0.46 -19.45 -10.55
N THR A 435 0.15 -18.53 -9.64
CA THR A 435 -0.76 -18.80 -8.53
C THR A 435 -1.39 -17.51 -8.04
N GLU A 436 -2.21 -17.57 -7.00
CA GLU A 436 -2.85 -16.39 -6.45
C GLU A 436 -1.83 -15.41 -5.83
N TYR A 437 -2.23 -14.14 -5.76
CA TYR A 437 -1.37 -13.03 -5.37
C TYR A 437 -0.53 -13.31 -4.14
N TRP A 438 -1.11 -13.76 -3.02
CA TRP A 438 -0.42 -13.85 -1.73
C TRP A 438 0.65 -14.94 -1.69
N LEU A 439 0.48 -15.98 -2.51
CA LEU A 439 1.42 -17.10 -2.68
C LEU A 439 2.51 -16.79 -3.71
N ALA A 440 2.20 -16.08 -4.80
CA ALA A 440 3.13 -15.90 -5.91
C ALA A 440 4.42 -15.17 -5.49
N TYR A 441 4.31 -13.89 -5.15
CA TYR A 441 5.50 -13.04 -4.96
C TYR A 441 6.32 -13.43 -3.74
N SER A 442 5.64 -13.88 -2.69
CA SER A 442 6.24 -14.37 -1.46
C SER A 442 7.15 -15.57 -1.72
N ASN A 443 6.67 -16.58 -2.46
CA ASN A 443 7.46 -17.77 -2.78
C ASN A 443 8.56 -17.50 -3.81
N THR A 444 8.37 -16.56 -4.74
CA THR A 444 9.46 -16.08 -5.62
C THR A 444 10.58 -15.46 -4.81
N MET A 445 10.26 -14.58 -3.86
CA MET A 445 11.25 -13.96 -2.98
C MET A 445 11.93 -14.99 -2.08
N LEU A 446 11.16 -15.87 -1.44
CA LEU A 446 11.68 -16.90 -0.53
C LEU A 446 12.57 -17.90 -1.26
N SER A 447 12.22 -18.32 -2.47
CA SER A 447 13.07 -19.21 -3.26
C SER A 447 14.29 -18.50 -3.87
N ASN A 448 14.47 -17.20 -3.59
CA ASN A 448 15.49 -16.35 -4.19
C ASN A 448 15.43 -16.36 -5.73
N GLY A 449 14.22 -16.48 -6.29
CA GLY A 449 13.99 -16.61 -7.72
C GLY A 449 14.29 -17.99 -8.31
N LYS A 450 14.60 -19.03 -7.51
CA LYS A 450 14.76 -20.41 -8.02
C LYS A 450 13.46 -20.95 -8.62
N TYR A 451 12.33 -20.63 -7.99
CA TYR A 451 10.99 -20.91 -8.49
C TYR A 451 10.30 -19.58 -8.68
N GLU A 452 10.10 -19.17 -9.93
CA GLU A 452 9.51 -17.89 -10.25
C GLU A 452 8.01 -18.04 -10.43
N LEU A 453 7.27 -17.51 -9.46
CA LEU A 453 5.81 -17.53 -9.41
C LEU A 453 5.24 -16.14 -9.62
N ASN A 454 4.26 -16.07 -10.51
CA ASN A 454 3.58 -14.84 -10.90
C ASN A 454 2.10 -14.91 -10.52
N ALA A 455 1.51 -13.75 -10.24
CA ALA A 455 0.14 -13.69 -9.75
C ALA A 455 -0.86 -13.90 -10.90
N VAL A 456 -1.92 -14.67 -10.65
CA VAL A 456 -3.10 -14.75 -11.50
C VAL A 456 -4.35 -14.45 -10.70
N MET A 457 -5.36 -13.93 -11.37
CA MET A 457 -6.68 -13.79 -10.76
C MET A 457 -7.29 -15.18 -10.52
N GLN A 458 -7.91 -15.37 -9.35
CA GLN A 458 -8.54 -16.66 -8.99
C GLN A 458 -9.98 -16.79 -9.48
N SER A 459 -10.66 -15.66 -9.70
CA SER A 459 -12.06 -15.67 -10.17
C SER A 459 -12.16 -16.23 -11.60
N TYR A 460 -11.11 -16.01 -12.39
CA TYR A 460 -10.89 -16.51 -13.74
C TYR A 460 -9.39 -16.40 -14.02
N ILE A 461 -8.78 -17.41 -14.63
CA ILE A 461 -7.32 -17.45 -14.79
C ILE A 461 -6.92 -16.42 -15.86
N LYS A 462 -6.28 -15.34 -15.42
CA LYS A 462 -5.60 -14.35 -16.27
C LYS A 462 -4.42 -13.71 -15.53
N PRO A 463 -3.50 -13.04 -16.25
CA PRO A 463 -2.44 -12.24 -15.62
C PRO A 463 -2.99 -11.26 -14.58
N GLN A 464 -2.44 -11.29 -13.37
CA GLN A 464 -2.68 -10.23 -12.38
C GLN A 464 -1.51 -9.25 -12.38
N LEU A 465 -1.69 -8.13 -13.07
CA LEU A 465 -0.64 -7.13 -13.25
C LEU A 465 -0.37 -6.28 -11.99
N TRP A 466 -1.17 -6.40 -10.93
CA TRP A 466 -0.98 -5.62 -9.72
C TRP A 466 0.42 -5.80 -9.11
N LEU A 467 1.24 -4.74 -9.17
CA LEU A 467 2.60 -4.72 -8.63
C LEU A 467 3.48 -5.85 -9.21
N ASN A 468 3.38 -6.06 -10.54
CA ASN A 468 4.17 -7.07 -11.27
C ASN A 468 4.69 -6.53 -12.61
N ALA A 469 5.65 -7.24 -13.19
CA ALA A 469 6.08 -7.01 -14.57
C ALA A 469 5.16 -7.72 -15.57
N SER A 470 4.67 -6.99 -16.57
CA SER A 470 3.88 -7.51 -17.69
C SER A 470 4.64 -8.57 -18.49
N GLU A 471 5.96 -8.39 -18.66
CA GLU A 471 6.80 -9.30 -19.45
C GLU A 471 6.79 -10.74 -18.92
N HIS A 472 6.60 -10.96 -17.61
CA HIS A 472 6.58 -12.30 -17.01
C HIS A 472 5.50 -13.22 -17.59
N TYR A 473 4.48 -12.64 -18.23
CA TYR A 473 3.37 -13.36 -18.83
C TYR A 473 3.54 -13.56 -20.34
N THR A 474 4.68 -13.18 -20.92
CA THR A 474 4.93 -13.26 -22.37
C THR A 474 5.81 -14.46 -22.72
N SER A 475 5.69 -14.96 -23.95
CA SER A 475 6.54 -16.04 -24.46
C SER A 475 8.01 -15.64 -24.58
N ASP A 476 8.28 -14.36 -24.83
CA ASP A 476 9.64 -13.83 -24.99
C ASP A 476 10.44 -13.86 -23.69
N TYR A 477 9.75 -13.80 -22.54
CA TYR A 477 10.39 -13.87 -21.22
C TYR A 477 10.65 -15.31 -20.79
N TYR A 478 9.70 -16.21 -21.02
CA TYR A 478 9.80 -17.62 -20.68
C TYR A 478 8.98 -18.45 -21.66
N ASP A 479 9.61 -19.41 -22.35
CA ASP A 479 9.00 -20.31 -23.33
C ASP A 479 8.92 -21.77 -22.84
N GLY A 480 9.54 -22.06 -21.70
CA GLY A 480 9.61 -23.40 -21.13
C GLY A 480 8.34 -23.87 -20.42
N ARG A 481 8.47 -25.01 -19.73
CA ARG A 481 7.40 -25.66 -18.98
C ARG A 481 6.84 -24.76 -17.88
N THR A 482 5.54 -24.53 -17.87
CA THR A 482 4.87 -23.73 -16.84
C THR A 482 3.80 -24.49 -16.09
N PHE A 483 3.39 -23.97 -14.93
CA PHE A 483 2.26 -24.52 -14.19
C PHE A 483 1.33 -23.44 -13.64
N ILE A 484 0.07 -23.80 -13.42
CA ILE A 484 -0.91 -23.00 -12.69
C ILE A 484 -1.29 -23.77 -11.43
N MET A 485 -1.08 -23.16 -10.26
CA MET A 485 -1.47 -23.69 -8.96
C MET A 485 -2.67 -22.90 -8.41
N ILE A 486 -3.77 -23.61 -8.18
CA ILE A 486 -5.03 -23.03 -7.70
C ILE A 486 -5.65 -23.88 -6.59
N PRO A 487 -6.43 -23.29 -5.67
CA PRO A 487 -7.19 -24.08 -4.70
C PRO A 487 -8.04 -25.12 -5.42
N THR A 488 -8.00 -26.37 -4.97
CA THR A 488 -8.75 -27.48 -5.59
C THR A 488 -10.25 -27.19 -5.62
N GLU A 489 -10.77 -26.51 -4.61
CA GLU A 489 -12.16 -26.06 -4.56
C GLU A 489 -12.50 -25.03 -5.65
N SER A 490 -11.51 -24.35 -6.22
CA SER A 490 -11.65 -23.35 -7.29
C SER A 490 -11.37 -23.92 -8.69
N LEU A 491 -11.10 -25.23 -8.84
CA LEU A 491 -10.79 -25.85 -10.14
C LEU A 491 -11.89 -25.64 -11.18
N TYR A 492 -13.15 -25.55 -10.74
CA TYR A 492 -14.30 -25.28 -11.63
C TYR A 492 -14.22 -23.91 -12.34
N ARG A 493 -13.33 -23.01 -11.89
CA ARG A 493 -13.12 -21.68 -12.47
C ARG A 493 -12.09 -21.68 -13.60
N VAL A 494 -11.38 -22.78 -13.83
CA VAL A 494 -10.43 -22.89 -14.93
C VAL A 494 -11.19 -23.03 -16.24
N GLN A 495 -10.90 -22.13 -17.18
CA GLN A 495 -11.55 -22.11 -18.48
C GLN A 495 -11.25 -23.42 -19.24
N LYS A 496 -12.26 -23.94 -19.95
CA LYS A 496 -12.13 -25.21 -20.70
C LYS A 496 -10.90 -25.27 -21.62
N PRO A 497 -10.53 -24.22 -22.39
CA PRO A 497 -9.32 -24.26 -23.22
C PRO A 497 -8.03 -24.48 -22.41
N LEU A 498 -7.93 -23.90 -21.22
CA LEU A 498 -6.80 -24.15 -20.32
C LEU A 498 -6.82 -25.61 -19.84
N MET A 499 -7.99 -26.13 -19.45
CA MET A 499 -8.10 -27.53 -19.02
C MET A 499 -7.75 -28.54 -20.12
N ASP A 500 -8.15 -28.28 -21.36
CA ASP A 500 -7.86 -29.14 -22.51
C ASP A 500 -6.36 -29.12 -22.88
N ALA A 501 -5.63 -28.05 -22.52
CA ALA A 501 -4.20 -27.90 -22.76
C ALA A 501 -3.30 -28.56 -21.70
N VAL A 502 -3.87 -29.02 -20.57
CA VAL A 502 -3.11 -29.62 -19.46
C VAL A 502 -2.39 -30.89 -19.90
N LYS A 503 -1.09 -30.96 -19.61
CA LYS A 503 -0.24 -32.13 -19.88
C LYS A 503 -0.15 -33.05 -18.69
N GLU A 504 0.04 -32.45 -17.52
CA GLU A 504 0.12 -33.17 -16.26
C GLU A 504 -0.69 -32.43 -15.21
N GLN A 505 -1.33 -33.21 -14.33
CA GLN A 505 -2.12 -32.68 -13.23
C GLN A 505 -1.68 -33.37 -11.95
N TYR A 506 -1.34 -32.56 -10.97
CA TYR A 506 -0.95 -33.00 -9.64
C TYR A 506 -1.87 -32.40 -8.58
N VAL A 507 -1.90 -33.03 -7.42
CA VAL A 507 -2.54 -32.50 -6.23
C VAL A 507 -1.45 -32.27 -5.19
N PHE A 508 -1.33 -31.04 -4.73
CA PHE A 508 -0.44 -30.66 -3.66
C PHE A 508 -1.27 -30.06 -2.54
N GLU A 509 -1.47 -30.84 -1.47
CA GLU A 509 -2.32 -30.47 -0.33
C GLU A 509 -3.75 -30.07 -0.77
N SER A 510 -4.14 -28.80 -0.54
CA SER A 510 -5.43 -28.24 -0.91
C SER A 510 -5.43 -27.59 -2.30
N TYR A 511 -4.34 -27.73 -3.06
CA TYR A 511 -4.14 -27.14 -4.38
C TYR A 511 -4.10 -28.20 -5.49
N THR A 512 -4.64 -27.81 -6.64
CA THR A 512 -4.46 -28.53 -7.90
C THR A 512 -3.41 -27.78 -8.72
N VAL A 513 -2.42 -28.53 -9.21
CA VAL A 513 -1.31 -28.02 -10.03
C VAL A 513 -1.48 -28.54 -11.44
N LEU A 514 -1.74 -27.64 -12.38
CA LEU A 514 -1.94 -27.90 -13.79
C LEU A 514 -0.67 -27.53 -14.55
N VAL A 515 -0.10 -28.46 -15.32
CA VAL A 515 1.20 -28.28 -15.97
C VAL A 515 1.07 -28.24 -17.49
N TYR A 516 1.87 -27.39 -18.11
CA TYR A 516 1.86 -27.07 -19.54
C TYR A 516 3.29 -27.09 -20.10
N ASP A 517 3.44 -27.40 -21.38
CA ASP A 517 4.76 -27.54 -22.04
C ASP A 517 5.43 -26.19 -22.38
N HIS A 518 4.66 -25.10 -22.33
CA HIS A 518 5.07 -23.75 -22.66
C HIS A 518 4.39 -22.74 -21.72
N ASN A 519 4.66 -21.45 -21.91
CA ASN A 519 4.00 -20.39 -21.16
C ASN A 519 2.53 -20.21 -21.57
N ILE A 520 1.64 -20.77 -20.74
CA ILE A 520 0.24 -20.92 -21.05
C ILE A 520 -0.56 -19.60 -21.03
N LEU A 521 -0.08 -18.57 -20.32
CA LEU A 521 -0.82 -17.30 -20.18
C LEU A 521 -0.66 -16.34 -21.37
N TYR A 522 0.22 -16.67 -22.33
CA TYR A 522 0.38 -15.94 -23.59
C TYR A 522 -0.04 -16.75 -24.82
N ASP A 523 -0.70 -17.90 -24.62
CA ASP A 523 -1.01 -18.79 -25.73
C ASP A 523 -2.19 -18.24 -26.55
N GLU A 524 -1.91 -17.80 -27.79
CA GLU A 524 -2.92 -17.33 -28.75
C GLU A 524 -3.96 -18.41 -29.11
N SER A 525 -3.69 -19.69 -28.85
CA SER A 525 -4.68 -20.77 -29.00
C SER A 525 -5.68 -20.84 -27.84
N ILE A 526 -5.38 -20.16 -26.73
CA ILE A 526 -6.17 -20.14 -25.49
C ILE A 526 -6.90 -18.80 -25.31
N SER A 527 -6.37 -17.72 -25.88
CA SER A 527 -7.08 -16.45 -26.01
C SER A 527 -7.14 -16.02 -27.47
N THR A 528 -8.36 -15.81 -27.96
CA THR A 528 -8.60 -15.41 -29.36
C THR A 528 -7.98 -14.03 -29.59
N PRO A 529 -7.04 -13.85 -30.55
CA PRO A 529 -6.35 -12.57 -30.75
C PRO A 529 -7.29 -11.48 -31.29
N PHE A 530 -6.89 -10.21 -31.15
CA PHE A 530 -7.49 -9.11 -31.90
C PHE A 530 -7.25 -9.26 -33.41
N PRO A 531 -8.10 -8.69 -34.28
CA PRO A 531 -7.86 -8.69 -35.73
C PRO A 531 -6.51 -8.03 -36.04
N LYS A 532 -5.67 -8.74 -36.79
CA LYS A 532 -4.30 -8.32 -37.11
C LYS A 532 -4.23 -7.63 -38.48
N ALA A 533 -5.05 -8.07 -39.43
CA ALA A 533 -5.09 -7.55 -40.80
C ALA A 533 -6.20 -6.49 -40.99
N ASP A 534 -5.94 -5.53 -41.88
CA ASP A 534 -6.95 -4.53 -42.25
C ASP A 534 -8.16 -5.21 -42.92
N GLY A 535 -9.36 -4.80 -42.50
CA GLY A 535 -10.63 -5.39 -42.91
C GLY A 535 -11.00 -6.70 -42.20
N GLU A 536 -10.13 -7.23 -41.33
CA GLU A 536 -10.41 -8.41 -40.51
C GLU A 536 -11.38 -8.05 -39.37
N SER A 537 -12.40 -8.89 -39.18
CA SER A 537 -13.31 -8.83 -38.04
C SER A 537 -13.24 -10.11 -37.22
N VAL A 538 -13.17 -9.97 -35.90
CA VAL A 538 -13.26 -11.06 -34.94
C VAL A 538 -14.51 -10.86 -34.07
N ILE A 539 -15.26 -11.93 -33.83
CA ILE A 539 -16.45 -11.93 -32.98
C ILE A 539 -16.15 -12.68 -31.69
N TYR A 540 -16.33 -11.98 -30.57
CA TYR A 540 -16.20 -12.49 -29.22
C TYR A 540 -17.57 -12.72 -28.59
N THR A 541 -17.73 -13.89 -27.99
CA THR A 541 -18.89 -14.33 -27.21
C THR A 541 -18.38 -14.90 -25.89
N LEU A 542 -19.25 -15.26 -24.93
CA LEU A 542 -18.79 -15.90 -23.68
C LEU A 542 -18.04 -17.22 -23.94
N ASN A 543 -18.37 -17.91 -25.03
CA ASN A 543 -17.70 -19.16 -25.40
C ASN A 543 -16.37 -18.94 -26.14
N THR A 544 -16.04 -17.68 -26.49
CA THR A 544 -14.79 -17.37 -27.17
C THR A 544 -13.62 -17.50 -26.19
N PRO A 545 -12.58 -18.29 -26.51
CA PRO A 545 -11.40 -18.42 -25.66
C PRO A 545 -10.80 -17.04 -25.34
N GLY A 546 -10.52 -16.77 -24.07
CA GLY A 546 -10.01 -15.48 -23.57
C GLY A 546 -11.07 -14.49 -23.07
N MET A 547 -12.36 -14.78 -23.26
CA MET A 547 -13.45 -13.98 -22.70
C MET A 547 -13.83 -14.44 -21.28
N TYR A 548 -14.23 -13.50 -20.42
CA TYR A 548 -14.64 -13.77 -19.04
C TYR A 548 -15.70 -12.78 -18.54
N GLN A 549 -16.26 -13.09 -17.37
CA GLN A 549 -17.21 -12.26 -16.63
C GLN A 549 -16.75 -12.12 -15.17
N GLU A 550 -16.82 -10.91 -14.61
CA GLU A 550 -16.61 -10.67 -13.18
C GLU A 550 -17.95 -10.74 -12.47
N VAL A 551 -18.23 -11.81 -11.71
CA VAL A 551 -19.45 -11.92 -10.90
C VAL A 551 -19.09 -11.86 -9.42
N ASN A 552 -19.81 -11.05 -8.64
CA ASN A 552 -19.62 -10.92 -7.20
C ASN A 552 -20.12 -12.15 -6.40
N ASN A 553 -20.83 -13.08 -7.03
CA ASN A 553 -21.55 -14.18 -6.38
C ASN A 553 -21.29 -15.55 -7.04
N ASP A 554 -20.05 -16.06 -7.02
CA ASP A 554 -19.67 -17.49 -7.23
C ASP A 554 -20.32 -18.30 -8.39
N LYS A 555 -21.07 -17.67 -9.29
CA LYS A 555 -21.85 -18.31 -10.35
C LYS A 555 -21.77 -17.43 -11.58
N PHE A 556 -21.07 -17.93 -12.60
CA PHE A 556 -21.26 -17.49 -13.97
C PHE A 556 -22.76 -17.57 -14.29
N ILE A 557 -23.38 -16.45 -14.65
CA ILE A 557 -24.75 -16.46 -15.19
C ILE A 557 -24.60 -16.60 -16.70
N GLN A 558 -24.21 -17.80 -17.12
CA GLN A 558 -24.28 -18.19 -18.53
C GLN A 558 -25.73 -18.52 -18.84
N THR A 559 -26.32 -17.74 -19.75
CA THR A 559 -27.61 -18.07 -20.35
C THR A 559 -27.43 -19.21 -21.35
N GLU A 560 -28.49 -19.98 -21.65
CA GLU A 560 -28.43 -21.12 -22.56
C GLU A 560 -27.96 -20.76 -23.99
N ASP A 561 -28.09 -19.49 -24.38
CA ASP A 561 -27.64 -18.94 -25.67
C ASP A 561 -26.19 -18.42 -25.65
N GLY A 562 -25.47 -18.55 -24.53
CA GLY A 562 -24.05 -18.17 -24.42
C GLY A 562 -23.80 -16.66 -24.28
N SER A 563 -24.80 -15.90 -23.85
CA SER A 563 -24.68 -14.47 -23.56
C SER A 563 -24.29 -14.20 -22.10
N PHE A 564 -23.77 -13.00 -21.83
CA PHE A 564 -23.31 -12.57 -20.51
C PHE A 564 -24.39 -11.77 -19.78
N GLN A 565 -24.85 -12.21 -18.59
CA GLN A 565 -25.91 -11.51 -17.86
C GLN A 565 -25.44 -10.91 -16.52
N SER A 566 -25.78 -9.65 -16.24
CA SER A 566 -25.55 -9.06 -14.90
C SER A 566 -26.53 -9.60 -13.85
N ASP A 567 -26.14 -9.55 -12.58
CA ASP A 567 -26.97 -9.94 -11.43
C ASP A 567 -27.69 -8.75 -10.75
N GLY A 568 -27.67 -7.58 -11.38
CA GLY A 568 -28.17 -6.33 -10.82
C GLY A 568 -27.20 -5.61 -9.89
N GLN A 569 -26.02 -6.17 -9.59
CA GLN A 569 -24.93 -5.43 -8.97
C GLN A 569 -24.02 -4.80 -10.02
N SER A 570 -23.21 -3.82 -9.61
CA SER A 570 -22.20 -3.27 -10.50
C SER A 570 -21.08 -4.29 -10.68
N ALA A 571 -20.89 -4.73 -11.92
CA ALA A 571 -20.01 -5.83 -12.26
C ALA A 571 -19.57 -5.75 -13.72
N CYS A 572 -18.37 -6.26 -14.03
CA CYS A 572 -17.91 -6.43 -15.41
C CYS A 572 -18.60 -7.64 -16.03
N ILE A 573 -19.56 -7.39 -16.91
CA ILE A 573 -20.43 -8.39 -17.53
C ILE A 573 -19.68 -9.18 -18.58
N ALA A 574 -18.84 -8.52 -19.38
CA ALA A 574 -18.00 -9.18 -20.37
C ALA A 574 -16.65 -8.47 -20.41
N ALA A 575 -15.57 -9.22 -20.36
CA ALA A 575 -14.25 -8.68 -20.68
C ALA A 575 -13.35 -9.70 -21.38
N GLY A 576 -12.51 -9.19 -22.26
CA GLY A 576 -11.56 -9.98 -23.06
C GLY A 576 -11.52 -9.54 -24.53
N PRO A 577 -10.71 -10.22 -25.38
CA PRO A 577 -9.63 -11.13 -24.98
C PRO A 577 -8.58 -10.40 -24.13
N THR A 578 -7.62 -11.08 -23.49
CA THR A 578 -6.55 -10.42 -22.72
C THR A 578 -5.21 -10.62 -23.42
N VAL A 579 -5.06 -9.98 -24.57
CA VAL A 579 -3.94 -10.18 -25.51
C VAL A 579 -3.47 -8.84 -26.07
N ASP A 580 -2.33 -8.84 -26.74
CA ASP A 580 -1.77 -7.63 -27.31
C ASP A 580 -2.67 -7.06 -28.41
N LEU A 581 -2.88 -5.75 -28.36
CA LEU A 581 -3.56 -4.97 -29.39
C LEU A 581 -2.51 -4.16 -30.15
N GLU A 582 -2.33 -4.51 -31.42
CA GLU A 582 -1.39 -3.87 -32.33
C GLU A 582 -1.84 -2.45 -32.72
N PRO A 583 -0.91 -1.58 -33.17
CA PRO A 583 -1.26 -0.29 -33.73
C PRO A 583 -2.22 -0.41 -34.93
N GLY A 584 -3.17 0.51 -35.00
CA GLY A 584 -4.18 0.54 -36.04
C GLY A 584 -5.40 1.38 -35.68
N THR A 585 -6.37 1.40 -36.59
CA THR A 585 -7.69 1.99 -36.32
C THR A 585 -8.70 0.86 -36.16
N TYR A 586 -9.48 0.88 -35.09
CA TYR A 586 -10.42 -0.20 -34.78
C TYR A 586 -11.85 0.31 -34.68
N THR A 587 -12.79 -0.56 -35.01
CA THR A 587 -14.23 -0.39 -34.75
C THR A 587 -14.68 -1.51 -33.84
N ILE A 588 -15.38 -1.17 -32.76
CA ILE A 588 -15.94 -2.14 -31.81
C ILE A 588 -17.45 -2.00 -31.80
N GLU A 589 -18.13 -3.09 -32.11
CA GLU A 589 -19.58 -3.19 -32.14
C GLU A 589 -20.02 -4.16 -31.02
N ILE A 590 -20.94 -3.74 -30.16
CA ILE A 590 -21.42 -4.54 -29.03
C ILE A 590 -22.93 -4.71 -29.17
N GLU A 591 -23.38 -5.96 -29.28
CA GLU A 591 -24.79 -6.31 -29.25
C GLU A 591 -25.18 -6.66 -27.81
N LEU A 592 -26.12 -5.91 -27.24
CA LEU A 592 -26.55 -6.07 -25.85
C LEU A 592 -28.05 -5.83 -25.71
N SER A 593 -28.61 -6.13 -24.54
CA SER A 593 -29.96 -5.73 -24.18
C SER A 593 -30.00 -5.33 -22.70
N VAL A 594 -30.41 -4.10 -22.43
CA VAL A 594 -30.68 -3.65 -21.06
C VAL A 594 -32.13 -4.02 -20.74
N GLN A 595 -32.30 -4.98 -19.83
CA GLN A 595 -33.60 -5.50 -19.43
C GLN A 595 -34.24 -4.60 -18.36
N ASP A 596 -33.44 -4.11 -17.43
CA ASP A 596 -33.88 -3.16 -16.41
C ASP A 596 -32.70 -2.27 -15.97
N SER A 597 -33.00 -1.02 -15.62
CA SER A 597 -32.03 -0.14 -14.97
C SER A 597 -32.76 0.94 -14.18
N ILE A 598 -32.29 1.18 -12.95
CA ILE A 598 -32.73 2.28 -12.10
C ILE A 598 -32.08 3.62 -12.46
N LEU A 599 -31.07 3.61 -13.35
CA LEU A 599 -30.33 4.78 -13.83
C LEU A 599 -30.55 4.96 -15.34
N ASP A 600 -30.36 6.18 -15.85
CA ASP A 600 -30.39 6.44 -17.30
C ASP A 600 -29.16 5.84 -18.00
N ILE A 601 -28.02 5.87 -17.31
CA ILE A 601 -26.80 5.16 -17.70
C ILE A 601 -26.88 3.77 -17.06
N ALA A 602 -27.05 2.74 -17.89
CA ALA A 602 -27.12 1.35 -17.49
C ALA A 602 -25.72 0.74 -17.26
N GLY A 603 -24.71 1.23 -17.96
CA GLY A 603 -23.36 0.68 -17.90
C GLY A 603 -22.35 1.46 -18.71
N ARG A 604 -21.19 0.85 -18.95
CA ARG A 604 -20.12 1.38 -19.77
C ARG A 604 -19.50 0.30 -20.63
N ALA A 605 -19.17 0.64 -21.86
CA ALA A 605 -18.34 -0.16 -22.74
C ALA A 605 -16.98 0.52 -22.92
N SER A 606 -15.90 -0.24 -22.88
CA SER A 606 -14.57 0.30 -23.04
C SER A 606 -13.61 -0.63 -23.77
N LEU A 607 -12.61 -0.02 -24.41
CA LEU A 607 -11.39 -0.68 -24.83
C LEU A 607 -10.28 -0.19 -23.91
N ALA A 608 -9.53 -1.11 -23.32
CA ALA A 608 -8.47 -0.77 -22.39
C ALA A 608 -7.26 -1.69 -22.54
N GLY A 609 -6.06 -1.15 -22.40
CA GLY A 609 -4.80 -1.88 -22.27
C GLY A 609 -4.50 -2.28 -20.81
N ASN A 610 -3.48 -3.13 -20.62
CA ASN A 610 -2.97 -3.56 -19.31
C ASN A 610 -4.08 -4.11 -18.39
N THR A 611 -4.89 -5.05 -18.88
CA THR A 611 -6.00 -5.66 -18.09
C THR A 611 -6.99 -4.63 -17.52
N GLY A 612 -7.32 -3.60 -18.30
CA GLY A 612 -8.21 -2.53 -17.84
C GLY A 612 -7.52 -1.36 -17.13
N GLY A 613 -6.19 -1.38 -16.98
CA GLY A 613 -5.42 -0.33 -16.31
C GLY A 613 -5.23 0.95 -17.13
N LYS A 614 -5.21 0.85 -18.46
CA LYS A 614 -5.05 2.00 -19.37
C LYS A 614 -6.23 2.11 -20.31
N MET A 615 -7.17 2.99 -19.99
CA MET A 615 -8.36 3.25 -20.82
C MET A 615 -7.94 3.87 -22.17
N ILE A 616 -8.33 3.23 -23.27
CA ILE A 616 -8.10 3.71 -24.64
C ILE A 616 -9.33 4.48 -25.11
N GLN A 617 -10.51 3.87 -24.97
CA GLN A 617 -11.80 4.48 -25.30
C GLN A 617 -12.88 4.00 -24.32
N GLU A 618 -13.80 4.89 -23.94
CA GLU A 618 -14.99 4.57 -23.14
C GLU A 618 -16.23 5.20 -23.78
N VAL A 619 -17.36 4.51 -23.67
CA VAL A 619 -18.69 5.04 -23.98
C VAL A 619 -19.69 4.59 -22.92
N ASP A 620 -20.63 5.46 -22.57
CA ASP A 620 -21.74 5.13 -21.68
C ASP A 620 -22.76 4.25 -22.44
N ILE A 621 -23.35 3.29 -21.74
CA ILE A 621 -24.45 2.46 -22.22
C ILE A 621 -25.72 2.98 -21.57
N MET A 622 -26.68 3.41 -22.37
CA MET A 622 -27.96 3.95 -21.93
C MET A 622 -28.98 2.84 -21.69
N LYS A 623 -30.02 3.15 -20.91
CA LYS A 623 -31.07 2.20 -20.51
C LYS A 623 -31.82 1.52 -21.66
N ASP A 624 -31.89 2.16 -22.83
CA ASP A 624 -32.64 1.63 -23.99
C ASP A 624 -31.70 1.13 -25.11
N ASP A 625 -30.39 1.09 -24.86
CA ASP A 625 -29.43 0.66 -25.88
C ASP A 625 -29.53 -0.84 -26.14
N THR A 626 -29.56 -1.20 -27.42
CA THR A 626 -29.45 -2.58 -27.88
C THR A 626 -28.17 -2.83 -28.68
N HIS A 627 -27.46 -1.76 -29.05
CA HIS A 627 -26.29 -1.81 -29.88
C HIS A 627 -25.40 -0.60 -29.61
N ILE A 628 -24.12 -0.84 -29.35
CA ILE A 628 -23.11 0.19 -29.12
C ILE A 628 -22.04 0.08 -30.20
N VAL A 629 -21.63 1.21 -30.77
CA VAL A 629 -20.53 1.28 -31.73
C VAL A 629 -19.50 2.30 -31.27
N MET A 630 -18.25 1.85 -31.12
CA MET A 630 -17.08 2.69 -30.90
C MET A 630 -16.28 2.71 -32.20
N GLU A 631 -16.43 3.78 -33.00
CA GLU A 631 -15.76 3.92 -34.30
C GLU A 631 -14.43 4.68 -34.19
N ASN A 632 -13.54 4.42 -35.15
CA ASN A 632 -12.29 5.18 -35.34
C ASN A 632 -11.39 5.22 -34.10
N ILE A 633 -11.35 4.13 -33.34
CA ILE A 633 -10.48 4.01 -32.17
C ILE A 633 -9.04 3.91 -32.66
N LYS A 634 -8.24 4.96 -32.42
CA LYS A 634 -6.83 4.98 -32.81
C LYS A 634 -5.97 4.35 -31.73
N VAL A 635 -5.14 3.42 -32.17
CA VAL A 635 -4.19 2.69 -31.36
C VAL A 635 -2.81 3.03 -31.93
N ASP A 636 -2.05 3.88 -31.23
CA ASP A 636 -0.81 4.46 -31.75
C ASP A 636 0.45 3.62 -31.40
N GLU A 637 0.33 2.71 -30.44
CA GLU A 637 1.38 1.83 -29.95
C GLU A 637 0.80 0.45 -29.60
N VAL A 638 1.64 -0.55 -29.37
CA VAL A 638 1.18 -1.86 -28.89
C VAL A 638 0.64 -1.70 -27.47
N TYR A 639 -0.59 -2.14 -27.23
CA TYR A 639 -1.14 -2.23 -25.89
C TYR A 639 -1.15 -3.68 -25.44
N HIS A 640 -0.28 -4.01 -24.49
CA HIS A 640 -0.23 -5.36 -23.94
C HIS A 640 -1.47 -5.69 -23.11
N PHE A 641 -1.92 -6.95 -23.16
CA PHE A 641 -3.09 -7.44 -22.40
C PHE A 641 -4.31 -6.52 -22.54
N ALA A 642 -4.56 -6.02 -23.75
CA ALA A 642 -5.74 -5.23 -24.04
C ALA A 642 -7.00 -6.09 -23.94
N GLU A 643 -8.11 -5.48 -23.52
CA GLU A 643 -9.42 -6.12 -23.35
C GLU A 643 -10.54 -5.14 -23.74
N VAL A 644 -11.59 -5.67 -24.37
CA VAL A 644 -12.86 -4.97 -24.48
C VAL A 644 -13.67 -5.31 -23.24
N ARG A 645 -14.22 -4.31 -22.55
CA ARG A 645 -14.99 -4.48 -21.31
C ARG A 645 -16.40 -3.94 -21.48
N VAL A 646 -17.35 -4.61 -20.87
CA VAL A 646 -18.72 -4.14 -20.67
C VAL A 646 -19.03 -4.26 -19.20
N THR A 647 -19.34 -3.15 -18.55
CA THR A 647 -19.59 -3.07 -17.11
C THR A 647 -21.00 -2.54 -16.86
N SER A 648 -21.74 -3.18 -15.96
CA SER A 648 -23.04 -2.69 -15.50
C SER A 648 -22.88 -1.77 -14.29
N LEU A 649 -23.77 -0.78 -14.17
CA LEU A 649 -23.95 -0.01 -12.94
C LEU A 649 -24.92 -0.70 -11.99
N GLN A 650 -24.82 -0.36 -10.70
CA GLN A 650 -25.67 -0.94 -9.67
C GLN A 650 -27.17 -0.73 -9.98
N GLY A 651 -27.95 -1.79 -9.86
CA GLY A 651 -29.38 -1.81 -10.18
C GLY A 651 -29.68 -1.95 -11.67
N THR A 652 -28.71 -2.42 -12.48
CA THR A 652 -28.90 -2.71 -13.91
C THR A 652 -28.87 -4.21 -14.19
N LEU A 653 -29.92 -4.70 -14.87
CA LEU A 653 -29.99 -6.01 -15.50
C LEU A 653 -29.68 -5.86 -17.00
N MET A 654 -28.53 -6.33 -17.44
CA MET A 654 -28.05 -6.19 -18.82
C MET A 654 -27.53 -7.54 -19.30
N ASN A 655 -27.79 -7.83 -20.56
CA ASN A 655 -27.29 -9.01 -21.25
C ASN A 655 -26.42 -8.61 -22.45
N VAL A 656 -25.18 -9.09 -22.52
CA VAL A 656 -24.26 -8.86 -23.66
C VAL A 656 -24.22 -10.12 -24.51
N LYS A 657 -24.59 -10.01 -25.78
CA LYS A 657 -24.70 -11.16 -26.69
C LYS A 657 -23.40 -11.43 -27.43
N GLN A 658 -22.80 -10.40 -28.01
CA GLN A 658 -21.51 -10.51 -28.71
C GLN A 658 -20.80 -9.16 -28.78
N ILE A 659 -19.48 -9.22 -28.94
CA ILE A 659 -18.60 -8.09 -29.18
C ILE A 659 -17.87 -8.39 -30.48
N LYS A 660 -18.03 -7.54 -31.49
CA LYS A 660 -17.30 -7.64 -32.76
C LYS A 660 -16.25 -6.54 -32.81
N VAL A 661 -15.01 -6.92 -33.06
CA VAL A 661 -13.90 -5.98 -33.25
C VAL A 661 -13.43 -6.09 -34.70
N THR A 662 -13.29 -4.96 -35.37
CA THR A 662 -12.80 -4.87 -36.75
C THR A 662 -11.59 -3.96 -36.79
N LYS A 663 -10.51 -4.39 -37.43
CA LYS A 663 -9.40 -3.50 -37.77
C LYS A 663 -9.74 -2.81 -39.09
N ASN A 664 -9.88 -1.50 -39.06
CA ASN A 664 -10.21 -0.69 -40.23
C ASN A 664 -8.97 -0.53 -41.12
N GLU A 665 -9.19 -0.34 -42.43
CA GLU A 665 -8.14 0.09 -43.35
C GLU A 665 -7.60 1.46 -42.91
N GLY A 666 -6.28 1.57 -42.77
CA GLY A 666 -5.57 2.74 -42.24
C GLY A 666 -5.49 3.95 -43.17
#